data_AF-A0A3M7EZ58-F1
#
_entry.id   AF-A0A3M7EZ58-F1
#
_cell.length_a   1.000
_cell.length_b   1.000
_cell.length_c   1.000
_cell.angle_alpha   90.00
_cell.angle_beta   90.00
_cell.angle_gamma   90.00
#
_symmetry.space_group_name_H-M   'P 1'
#
loop_
_entity.id
_entity.type
_entity.pdbx_description
1 polymer ?
#
loop_
_entity_poly.entity_id
_entity_poly.type
_entity_poly.pdbx_seq_one_letter_code
_entity_poly.pdbx_strand_id
1 'polypeptide(L)'
;MAPHATTDDEPAALTASLTTNGQDQDNSNRSLPFTSPCLSYWHRTTRAWPHLIENHDHPVPSQAKYCIIGSGLSGALTAWELVESGVEGRDIVVLEAREAVSGASGRNAGHVRPAYSAIHGSEQAKKIIENEKIVFERVAAFVEQHNVPCDFHKTSTFDVCLTTEFAEYEAQSLEAYRAAGGDVSHVKVYHSEEAKARTKVQTAIDAYEWPAGSSHPAKLVQWMLSQLIADGVKLWTHCPVTAVEEHDTSDSSEVRWCVETWRGNVAAHTVIHCTNAFSASILPELSNFVTPNKAQAHSFIPGSSFSGKNVMRSTMSLRYSLRHFFSVIQRQSDGTIIFGISRGNPDFSEKTRAEVVSFDDTGYNDEIARISGREFEKIFEGEGCATGKHLRHGEGADHFWSGIIGMTPDSVPLVGAVPGKQGQWICAGFNGHGMARIFTCAPGLVKLIHGKDWRETGLPECFEISRDRLERTQKSNIKTVHFPRFLLTALNPKLAAKMTAVTPESDMANLSLKDGKGEAPSANGAAAANGTAGDSLDQGSDDDEDGDEGGEDGQGQANGAGEGAAKKKKKRKPRKKKKAGTGAAGGGAKGQSAPPRIPVKQLFPNDSYPVGEEVDYKNDNAYRTTSEEKKALDRMNQDFLNEYRQAAEVHREVRKYAQKTIKPGMSLTEIAELIEDGTRHLTGHMGLEEGDNILGGVAFPTGLSINHCAAHYTPNAGNKMTLKQEDVMKVDFGVHLNGRIVDSAFTMAFEPQYDNLLAAVKDATNTGVRAAGIDARLGEIGGEIQEAMESYECEINGQTYPIKAIRNLNGHTISQYSIHGGSSGKSVPIIKSNTNEKMEEGEVYAIETFGSTGKGVVRDDMETSHYAKIADAPKVALRVASAKNLLRSIDKNFGTLPFCRRYLDRLGHEKYLLGLNNLVQSGIVQDYPPLVDIKGSYTAQYEHTILMRPNVKEVISRGDDY
;
A
#
# COMPACT_ATOMS: atom_id res chain seq x y z
N MET A 1 -46.10 -26.88 -15.42
CA MET A 1 -46.56 -28.13 -14.78
C MET A 1 -45.53 -28.53 -13.74
N ALA A 2 -45.80 -28.22 -12.48
CA ALA A 2 -45.13 -28.80 -11.31
C ALA A 2 -45.81 -30.15 -10.95
N PRO A 3 -45.23 -31.01 -10.09
CA PRO A 3 -45.49 -30.91 -8.63
C PRO A 3 -44.25 -31.21 -7.75
N HIS A 4 -43.97 -30.43 -6.69
CA HIS A 4 -44.36 -30.60 -5.25
C HIS A 4 -43.63 -31.77 -4.54
N ALA A 5 -43.09 -31.67 -3.32
CA ALA A 5 -43.71 -31.26 -2.04
C ALA A 5 -42.60 -31.15 -0.94
N THR A 6 -42.43 -30.02 -0.21
CA THR A 6 -42.94 -29.68 1.17
C THR A 6 -42.39 -30.59 2.30
N THR A 7 -41.94 -30.10 3.46
CA THR A 7 -42.74 -29.37 4.47
C THR A 7 -41.97 -28.42 5.39
N ASP A 8 -42.74 -27.43 5.86
CA ASP A 8 -42.50 -26.24 6.68
C ASP A 8 -42.28 -26.46 8.19
N ASP A 9 -41.75 -25.45 8.88
CA ASP A 9 -42.51 -24.67 9.87
C ASP A 9 -41.76 -23.40 10.34
N GLU A 10 -42.32 -22.23 10.02
CA GLU A 10 -42.22 -20.93 10.73
C GLU A 10 -43.30 -20.89 11.86
N PRO A 11 -43.50 -19.87 12.75
CA PRO A 11 -43.16 -18.43 12.61
C PRO A 11 -42.75 -17.68 13.91
N ALA A 12 -42.33 -16.41 13.77
CA ALA A 12 -42.97 -15.25 14.43
C ALA A 12 -42.33 -13.91 14.02
N ALA A 13 -43.15 -13.08 13.37
CA ALA A 13 -42.86 -11.73 12.91
C ALA A 13 -42.79 -10.67 14.02
N LEU A 14 -42.11 -9.56 13.73
CA LEU A 14 -42.49 -8.23 14.21
C LEU A 14 -42.10 -7.18 13.16
N THR A 15 -43.09 -6.81 12.36
CA THR A 15 -43.10 -5.63 11.51
C THR A 15 -43.32 -4.37 12.36
N ALA A 16 -42.51 -3.33 12.14
CA ALA A 16 -42.97 -1.93 12.24
C ALA A 16 -41.99 -0.95 11.57
N SER A 17 -42.59 -0.09 10.73
CA SER A 17 -42.12 1.25 10.30
C SER A 17 -41.09 1.36 9.16
N LEU A 18 -41.55 1.09 7.94
CA LEU A 18 -41.07 1.79 6.73
C LEU A 18 -42.02 2.95 6.43
N THR A 19 -41.59 4.17 6.68
CA THR A 19 -42.11 5.38 6.05
C THR A 19 -40.95 6.31 5.69
N THR A 20 -40.72 6.43 4.38
CA THR A 20 -40.23 7.59 3.63
C THR A 20 -38.92 8.27 4.09
N ASN A 21 -37.80 7.92 3.45
CA ASN A 21 -37.14 8.76 2.44
C ASN A 21 -36.07 7.92 1.73
N GLY A 22 -36.15 7.84 0.40
CA GLY A 22 -35.28 7.02 -0.43
C GLY A 22 -33.97 7.72 -0.82
N GLN A 23 -33.06 6.89 -1.33
CA GLN A 23 -31.74 7.17 -1.93
C GLN A 23 -30.56 7.24 -0.95
N ASP A 24 -29.80 6.13 -0.84
CA ASP A 24 -28.33 6.10 -1.01
C ASP A 24 -27.76 4.69 -0.76
N GLN A 25 -27.66 3.88 -1.82
CA GLN A 25 -26.98 2.57 -1.79
C GLN A 25 -25.90 2.39 -2.89
N ASP A 26 -25.46 3.43 -3.61
CA ASP A 26 -24.87 3.20 -4.96
C ASP A 26 -23.57 3.98 -5.33
N ASN A 27 -22.64 4.24 -4.40
CA ASN A 27 -21.44 5.05 -4.69
C ASN A 27 -20.06 4.34 -4.74
N SER A 28 -19.96 3.01 -4.57
CA SER A 28 -18.65 2.33 -4.56
C SER A 28 -17.98 2.10 -5.93
N ASN A 29 -18.68 2.31 -7.05
CA ASN A 29 -18.17 2.04 -8.41
C ASN A 29 -17.94 3.29 -9.28
N ARG A 30 -17.90 4.49 -8.68
CA ARG A 30 -17.71 5.76 -9.40
C ARG A 30 -16.60 6.58 -8.77
N SER A 31 -15.62 6.99 -9.56
CA SER A 31 -14.56 7.88 -9.13
C SER A 31 -13.93 8.61 -10.32
N LEU A 32 -13.51 9.85 -10.11
CA LEU A 32 -12.59 10.52 -11.01
C LEU A 32 -11.17 9.95 -10.83
N PRO A 33 -10.27 10.10 -11.82
CA PRO A 33 -8.88 9.71 -11.64
C PRO A 33 -8.22 10.46 -10.47
N PHE A 34 -7.45 9.75 -9.64
CA PHE A 34 -6.63 10.37 -8.59
C PHE A 34 -5.66 11.37 -9.20
N THR A 35 -5.52 12.53 -8.58
CA THR A 35 -4.77 13.69 -9.12
C THR A 35 -3.27 13.44 -9.24
N SER A 36 -2.70 12.58 -8.38
CA SER A 36 -1.27 12.29 -8.30
C SER A 36 -0.93 10.82 -8.62
N PRO A 37 -1.11 10.35 -9.88
CA PRO A 37 -0.77 8.98 -10.23
C PRO A 37 0.74 8.72 -10.17
N CYS A 38 1.13 7.46 -9.94
CA CYS A 38 2.49 7.05 -10.20
C CYS A 38 2.85 7.21 -11.69
N LEU A 39 4.12 7.48 -11.95
CA LEU A 39 4.65 7.52 -13.31
C LEU A 39 4.94 6.11 -13.80
N SER A 40 4.47 5.78 -15.00
CA SER A 40 4.92 4.57 -15.68
C SER A 40 6.33 4.73 -16.24
N TYR A 41 6.95 3.60 -16.60
CA TYR A 41 8.18 3.61 -17.40
C TYR A 41 8.02 4.44 -18.70
N TRP A 42 6.84 4.45 -19.30
CA TRP A 42 6.59 5.20 -20.53
C TRP A 42 6.47 6.70 -20.28
N HIS A 43 5.87 7.10 -19.16
CA HIS A 43 5.73 8.51 -18.81
C HIS A 43 7.08 9.11 -18.42
N ARG A 44 7.91 8.37 -17.67
CA ARG A 44 9.23 8.89 -17.27
C ARG A 44 10.14 9.17 -18.48
N THR A 45 9.97 8.46 -19.59
CA THR A 45 10.79 8.62 -20.80
C THR A 45 10.25 9.67 -21.79
N THR A 46 9.07 10.26 -21.53
CA THR A 46 8.46 11.27 -22.41
C THR A 46 8.11 12.58 -21.72
N ARG A 47 8.64 12.83 -20.51
CA ARG A 47 8.38 14.04 -19.72
C ARG A 47 8.69 15.36 -20.44
N ALA A 48 9.62 15.34 -21.40
CA ALA A 48 10.02 16.51 -22.16
C ALA A 48 9.07 16.86 -23.33
N TRP A 49 7.99 16.08 -23.53
CA TRP A 49 7.02 16.38 -24.58
C TRP A 49 6.27 17.69 -24.29
N PRO A 50 6.27 18.69 -25.20
CA PRO A 50 5.79 20.05 -24.89
C PRO A 50 4.32 20.13 -24.48
N HIS A 51 3.46 19.29 -25.04
CA HIS A 51 2.00 19.33 -24.82
C HIS A 51 1.55 18.46 -23.63
N LEU A 52 2.47 18.03 -22.76
CA LEU A 52 2.15 17.18 -21.62
C LEU A 52 1.17 17.85 -20.64
N ILE A 53 1.31 19.17 -20.45
CA ILE A 53 0.47 20.04 -19.62
C ILE A 53 -0.20 21.14 -20.45
N GLU A 54 -0.62 20.79 -21.66
CA GLU A 54 -1.24 21.70 -22.62
C GLU A 54 -2.47 22.40 -22.02
N ASN A 55 -2.50 23.74 -22.15
CA ASN A 55 -3.54 24.61 -21.61
C ASN A 55 -3.96 24.24 -20.17
N HIS A 56 -3.04 23.92 -19.24
CA HIS A 56 -3.39 23.52 -17.87
C HIS A 56 -3.90 24.66 -16.96
N ASP A 57 -3.59 25.92 -17.30
CA ASP A 57 -4.02 27.12 -16.53
C ASP A 57 -5.04 28.05 -17.24
N HIS A 58 -5.43 27.74 -18.49
CA HIS A 58 -6.36 28.54 -19.30
C HIS A 58 -7.85 28.14 -19.12
N PRO A 59 -8.83 29.06 -19.10
CA PRO A 59 -10.24 28.65 -19.10
C PRO A 59 -10.57 27.75 -20.30
N VAL A 60 -11.56 26.85 -20.14
CA VAL A 60 -12.05 26.05 -21.27
C VAL A 60 -12.86 26.92 -22.24
N PRO A 61 -12.95 26.57 -23.53
CA PRO A 61 -13.76 27.33 -24.48
C PRO A 61 -15.24 27.17 -24.15
N SER A 62 -16.03 28.22 -24.35
CA SER A 62 -17.48 28.18 -24.05
C SER A 62 -18.26 27.23 -24.96
N GLN A 63 -17.72 26.90 -26.13
CA GLN A 63 -18.38 26.04 -27.13
C GLN A 63 -17.37 25.16 -27.88
N ALA A 64 -17.82 23.96 -28.24
CA ALA A 64 -17.12 23.05 -29.14
C ALA A 64 -18.14 22.26 -29.97
N LYS A 65 -17.84 21.89 -31.22
CA LYS A 65 -18.74 20.99 -31.96
C LYS A 65 -18.61 19.56 -31.46
N TYR A 66 -17.36 19.12 -31.27
CA TYR A 66 -16.99 17.81 -30.73
C TYR A 66 -16.17 18.00 -29.46
N CYS A 67 -16.68 17.48 -28.34
CA CYS A 67 -15.95 17.44 -27.07
C CYS A 67 -15.58 15.98 -26.74
N ILE A 68 -14.30 15.65 -26.79
CA ILE A 68 -13.75 14.33 -26.47
C ILE A 68 -13.23 14.36 -25.03
N ILE A 69 -13.65 13.39 -24.22
CA ILE A 69 -13.23 13.28 -22.83
C ILE A 69 -12.25 12.11 -22.69
N GLY A 70 -10.99 12.44 -22.39
CA GLY A 70 -9.86 11.52 -22.29
C GLY A 70 -8.92 11.61 -23.48
N SER A 71 -7.63 11.86 -23.22
CA SER A 71 -6.58 12.04 -24.25
C SER A 71 -5.81 10.76 -24.57
N GLY A 72 -6.24 9.60 -24.04
CA GLY A 72 -5.65 8.31 -24.34
C GLY A 72 -5.81 7.89 -25.81
N LEU A 73 -5.37 6.68 -26.15
CA LEU A 73 -5.37 6.20 -27.55
C LEU A 73 -6.76 6.25 -28.20
N SER A 74 -7.83 5.94 -27.46
CA SER A 74 -9.20 6.03 -28.00
C SER A 74 -9.62 7.46 -28.31
N GLY A 75 -9.28 8.42 -27.45
CA GLY A 75 -9.61 9.83 -27.68
C GLY A 75 -8.79 10.46 -28.80
N ALA A 76 -7.47 10.26 -28.78
CA ALA A 76 -6.57 10.77 -29.81
C ALA A 76 -6.90 10.20 -31.20
N LEU A 77 -7.13 8.88 -31.29
CA LEU A 77 -7.47 8.26 -32.58
C LEU A 77 -8.88 8.65 -33.04
N THR A 78 -9.83 8.86 -32.12
CA THR A 78 -11.16 9.39 -32.51
C THR A 78 -11.05 10.81 -33.07
N ALA A 79 -10.26 11.68 -32.44
CA ALA A 79 -9.98 13.02 -32.96
C ALA A 79 -9.31 12.96 -34.34
N TRP A 80 -8.34 12.06 -34.51
CA TRP A 80 -7.67 11.81 -35.80
C TRP A 80 -8.66 11.42 -36.90
N GLU A 81 -9.50 10.43 -36.65
CA GLU A 81 -10.48 9.96 -37.62
C GLU A 81 -11.55 11.03 -37.93
N LEU A 82 -11.91 11.89 -36.97
CA LEU A 82 -12.76 13.05 -37.23
C LEU A 82 -12.07 14.04 -38.18
N VAL A 83 -10.80 14.39 -37.95
CA VAL A 83 -10.04 15.29 -38.83
C VAL A 83 -9.90 14.70 -40.23
N GLU A 84 -9.51 13.43 -40.35
CA GLU A 84 -9.38 12.72 -41.64
C GLU A 84 -10.72 12.64 -42.41
N SER A 85 -11.84 12.60 -41.68
CA SER A 85 -13.18 12.63 -42.29
C SER A 85 -13.65 14.02 -42.74
N GLY A 86 -12.83 15.06 -42.55
CA GLY A 86 -13.09 16.44 -42.99
C GLY A 86 -13.60 17.37 -41.89
N VAL A 87 -13.56 16.99 -40.61
CA VAL A 87 -13.85 17.90 -39.49
C VAL A 87 -12.66 18.83 -39.29
N GLU A 88 -12.89 20.13 -39.22
CA GLU A 88 -11.82 21.09 -38.95
C GLU A 88 -11.32 20.94 -37.50
N GLY A 89 -10.00 20.87 -37.28
CA GLY A 89 -9.44 20.64 -35.95
C GLY A 89 -9.94 21.63 -34.89
N ARG A 90 -10.15 22.90 -35.26
CA ARG A 90 -10.65 23.97 -34.36
C ARG A 90 -12.01 23.68 -33.71
N ASP A 91 -12.78 22.77 -34.30
CA ASP A 91 -14.11 22.34 -33.84
C ASP A 91 -14.04 21.21 -32.79
N ILE A 92 -12.84 20.66 -32.55
CA ILE A 92 -12.59 19.54 -31.65
C ILE A 92 -11.86 20.04 -30.40
N VAL A 93 -12.44 19.73 -29.24
CA VAL A 93 -11.84 19.94 -27.93
C VAL A 93 -11.62 18.59 -27.25
N VAL A 94 -10.41 18.36 -26.73
CA VAL A 94 -10.05 17.19 -25.93
C VAL A 94 -9.81 17.63 -24.48
N LEU A 95 -10.55 17.05 -23.54
CA LEU A 95 -10.41 17.31 -22.11
C LEU A 95 -9.79 16.10 -21.41
N GLU A 96 -8.68 16.31 -20.72
CA GLU A 96 -7.96 15.28 -19.96
C GLU A 96 -7.92 15.66 -18.48
N ALA A 97 -8.30 14.73 -17.62
CA ALA A 97 -8.39 14.96 -16.18
C ALA A 97 -7.04 15.25 -15.51
N ARG A 98 -5.94 14.77 -16.11
CA ARG A 98 -4.56 14.88 -15.59
C ARG A 98 -3.63 15.37 -16.70
N GLU A 99 -2.39 14.93 -16.70
CA GLU A 99 -1.50 15.11 -17.85
C GLU A 99 -1.99 14.36 -19.09
N ALA A 100 -1.62 14.84 -20.27
CA ALA A 100 -1.97 14.19 -21.51
C ALA A 100 -1.43 12.75 -21.59
N VAL A 101 -2.28 11.83 -22.06
CA VAL A 101 -2.04 10.38 -22.11
C VAL A 101 -1.79 9.78 -20.71
N SER A 102 -2.42 10.33 -19.66
CA SER A 102 -2.22 9.82 -18.30
C SER A 102 -2.70 8.38 -18.13
N GLY A 103 -3.88 8.01 -18.66
CA GLY A 103 -4.56 6.74 -18.35
C GLY A 103 -3.92 5.46 -18.90
N ALA A 104 -4.72 4.39 -19.00
CA ALA A 104 -4.27 3.04 -19.37
C ALA A 104 -3.37 2.96 -20.64
N SER A 105 -3.62 3.82 -21.64
CA SER A 105 -2.81 3.89 -22.86
C SER A 105 -1.35 4.26 -22.58
N GLY A 106 -1.09 5.10 -21.58
CA GLY A 106 0.28 5.46 -21.17
C GLY A 106 0.91 4.49 -20.18
N ARG A 107 0.22 3.42 -19.75
CA ARG A 107 0.64 2.55 -18.62
C ARG A 107 0.69 1.05 -18.93
N ASN A 108 0.26 0.61 -20.12
CA ASN A 108 0.19 -0.81 -20.47
C ASN A 108 1.58 -1.43 -20.72
N ALA A 109 1.66 -2.73 -21.01
CA ALA A 109 2.93 -3.42 -21.24
C ALA A 109 3.58 -3.18 -22.63
N GLY A 110 2.89 -2.52 -23.56
CA GLY A 110 3.40 -2.21 -24.91
C GLY A 110 3.08 -3.25 -25.99
N HIS A 111 2.31 -4.31 -25.67
CA HIS A 111 1.93 -5.36 -26.62
C HIS A 111 0.85 -4.90 -27.61
N VAL A 112 1.02 -5.28 -28.88
CA VAL A 112 -0.01 -5.23 -29.93
C VAL A 112 -0.30 -6.67 -30.36
N ARG A 113 -1.27 -7.33 -29.69
CA ARG A 113 -1.57 -8.77 -29.86
C ARG A 113 -3.08 -9.09 -29.86
N PRO A 114 -3.56 -9.98 -30.74
CA PRO A 114 -4.91 -10.58 -30.63
C PRO A 114 -5.07 -11.49 -29.39
N ALA A 115 -6.29 -11.69 -28.91
CA ALA A 115 -6.71 -12.55 -27.81
C ALA A 115 -8.19 -13.03 -27.92
N TYR A 116 -8.45 -14.25 -27.48
CA TYR A 116 -9.75 -14.92 -27.62
C TYR A 116 -10.74 -14.64 -26.46
N SER A 117 -12.05 -14.61 -26.78
CA SER A 117 -13.14 -14.66 -25.78
C SER A 117 -14.28 -15.56 -26.25
N ALA A 118 -14.50 -16.68 -25.56
CA ALA A 118 -15.56 -17.66 -25.86
C ALA A 118 -16.98 -17.24 -25.43
N ILE A 119 -17.14 -16.05 -24.83
CA ILE A 119 -18.36 -15.65 -24.10
C ILE A 119 -19.56 -15.41 -25.04
N HIS A 120 -19.33 -15.06 -26.31
CA HIS A 120 -20.38 -14.57 -27.23
C HIS A 120 -20.86 -15.59 -28.28
N GLY A 121 -20.51 -16.87 -28.10
CA GLY A 121 -20.75 -17.91 -29.09
C GLY A 121 -19.72 -17.89 -30.24
N SER A 122 -19.69 -18.96 -31.02
CA SER A 122 -18.63 -19.22 -32.01
C SER A 122 -18.55 -18.16 -33.11
N GLU A 123 -19.69 -17.64 -33.57
CA GLU A 123 -19.73 -16.63 -34.64
C GLU A 123 -19.10 -15.30 -34.20
N GLN A 124 -19.52 -14.76 -33.06
CA GLN A 124 -18.96 -13.52 -32.53
C GLN A 124 -17.51 -13.69 -32.12
N ALA A 125 -17.15 -14.83 -31.52
CA ALA A 125 -15.77 -15.11 -31.16
C ALA A 125 -14.83 -15.10 -32.38
N LYS A 126 -15.30 -15.63 -33.53
CA LYS A 126 -14.58 -15.55 -34.81
C LYS A 126 -14.41 -14.11 -35.29
N LYS A 127 -15.49 -13.32 -35.30
CA LYS A 127 -15.46 -11.89 -35.69
C LYS A 127 -14.49 -11.08 -34.82
N ILE A 128 -14.45 -11.34 -33.51
CA ILE A 128 -13.52 -10.69 -32.58
C ILE A 128 -12.07 -11.00 -32.98
N ILE A 129 -11.71 -12.27 -33.19
CA ILE A 129 -10.34 -12.66 -33.56
C ILE A 129 -9.95 -12.04 -34.91
N GLU A 130 -10.83 -12.10 -35.91
CA GLU A 130 -10.59 -11.53 -37.24
C GLU A 130 -10.38 -10.01 -37.15
N ASN A 131 -11.19 -9.31 -36.35
CA ASN A 131 -11.02 -7.88 -36.13
C ASN A 131 -9.67 -7.55 -35.46
N GLU A 132 -9.24 -8.33 -34.46
CA GLU A 132 -7.97 -8.07 -33.77
C GLU A 132 -6.75 -8.34 -34.67
N LYS A 133 -6.84 -9.27 -35.63
CA LYS A 133 -5.82 -9.45 -36.68
C LYS A 133 -5.68 -8.19 -37.55
N ILE A 134 -6.82 -7.62 -37.98
CA ILE A 134 -6.86 -6.38 -38.77
C ILE A 134 -6.27 -5.20 -37.98
N VAL A 135 -6.53 -5.14 -36.67
CA VAL A 135 -5.98 -4.07 -35.82
C VAL A 135 -4.45 -4.05 -35.86
N PHE A 136 -3.79 -5.19 -35.74
CA PHE A 136 -2.33 -5.25 -35.82
C PHE A 136 -1.82 -4.72 -37.16
N GLU A 137 -2.43 -5.13 -38.27
CA GLU A 137 -2.09 -4.66 -39.61
C GLU A 137 -2.27 -3.15 -39.75
N ARG A 138 -3.35 -2.59 -39.18
CA ARG A 138 -3.61 -1.14 -39.19
C ARG A 138 -2.62 -0.35 -38.35
N VAL A 139 -2.26 -0.82 -37.17
CA VAL A 139 -1.24 -0.15 -36.34
C VAL A 139 0.09 -0.11 -37.08
N ALA A 140 0.50 -1.24 -37.68
CA ALA A 140 1.73 -1.30 -38.47
C ALA A 140 1.68 -0.33 -39.67
N ALA A 141 0.61 -0.38 -40.45
CA ALA A 141 0.43 0.50 -41.60
C ALA A 141 0.42 1.99 -41.20
N PHE A 142 -0.26 2.35 -40.11
CA PHE A 142 -0.30 3.71 -39.60
C PHE A 142 1.11 4.21 -39.21
N VAL A 143 1.84 3.40 -38.45
CA VAL A 143 3.20 3.76 -38.02
C VAL A 143 4.14 3.88 -39.22
N GLU A 144 4.07 2.97 -40.18
CA GLU A 144 4.88 2.98 -41.41
C GLU A 144 4.54 4.18 -42.30
N GLN A 145 3.25 4.44 -42.54
CA GLN A 145 2.76 5.53 -43.39
C GLN A 145 3.16 6.91 -42.85
N HIS A 146 3.07 7.10 -41.53
CA HIS A 146 3.31 8.40 -40.90
C HIS A 146 4.70 8.53 -40.27
N ASN A 147 5.53 7.48 -40.37
CA ASN A 147 6.87 7.43 -39.78
C ASN A 147 6.88 7.80 -38.28
N VAL A 148 5.97 7.18 -37.52
CA VAL A 148 5.74 7.54 -36.11
C VAL A 148 6.92 7.07 -35.24
N PRO A 149 7.60 7.95 -34.49
CA PRO A 149 8.77 7.61 -33.68
C PRO A 149 8.39 6.97 -32.34
N CYS A 150 7.63 5.88 -32.37
CA CYS A 150 7.08 5.20 -31.18
C CYS A 150 7.74 3.86 -30.89
N ASP A 151 8.99 3.66 -31.34
CA ASP A 151 9.74 2.41 -31.14
C ASP A 151 8.94 1.17 -31.58
N PHE A 152 8.14 1.29 -32.65
CA PHE A 152 7.34 0.18 -33.15
C PHE A 152 8.23 -0.87 -33.77
N HIS A 153 8.04 -2.12 -33.36
CA HIS A 153 8.76 -3.25 -33.90
C HIS A 153 7.79 -4.35 -34.30
N LYS A 154 7.68 -4.58 -35.61
CA LYS A 154 6.92 -5.67 -36.19
C LYS A 154 7.67 -6.99 -35.95
N THR A 155 7.04 -7.95 -35.31
CA THR A 155 7.67 -9.21 -34.90
C THR A 155 6.66 -10.35 -34.81
N SER A 156 7.01 -11.43 -34.11
CA SER A 156 6.08 -12.45 -33.65
C SER A 156 5.87 -12.36 -32.14
N THR A 157 4.79 -12.97 -31.66
CA THR A 157 4.59 -13.24 -30.24
C THR A 157 4.47 -14.73 -29.99
N PHE A 158 4.82 -15.15 -28.78
CA PHE A 158 4.53 -16.49 -28.29
C PHE A 158 3.47 -16.49 -27.18
N ASP A 159 2.55 -17.43 -27.21
CA ASP A 159 1.99 -17.99 -25.97
C ASP A 159 2.84 -19.21 -25.58
N VAL A 160 3.54 -19.09 -24.45
CA VAL A 160 4.45 -20.11 -23.91
C VAL A 160 3.73 -20.86 -22.81
N CYS A 161 3.41 -22.13 -23.05
CA CYS A 161 2.76 -23.00 -22.09
C CYS A 161 3.79 -23.51 -21.07
N LEU A 162 3.59 -23.18 -19.80
CA LEU A 162 4.47 -23.57 -18.69
C LEU A 162 3.92 -24.75 -17.88
N THR A 163 2.71 -25.21 -18.18
CA THR A 163 2.05 -26.35 -17.55
C THR A 163 1.42 -27.26 -18.60
N THR A 164 1.39 -28.56 -18.32
CA THR A 164 0.80 -29.56 -19.23
C THR A 164 -0.68 -29.29 -19.44
N GLU A 165 -1.39 -28.90 -18.38
CA GLU A 165 -2.81 -28.56 -18.42
C GLU A 165 -3.08 -27.39 -19.36
N PHE A 166 -2.22 -26.37 -19.35
CA PHE A 166 -2.39 -25.22 -20.24
C PHE A 166 -1.98 -25.55 -21.68
N ALA A 167 -0.98 -26.40 -21.90
CA ALA A 167 -0.62 -26.88 -23.24
C ALA A 167 -1.79 -27.67 -23.88
N GLU A 168 -2.43 -28.56 -23.12
CA GLU A 168 -3.64 -29.28 -23.55
C GLU A 168 -4.80 -28.33 -23.87
N TYR A 169 -5.02 -27.33 -23.01
CA TYR A 169 -6.05 -26.31 -23.22
C TYR A 169 -5.80 -25.52 -24.51
N GLU A 170 -4.56 -25.06 -24.74
CA GLU A 170 -4.22 -24.24 -25.90
C GLU A 170 -4.37 -25.04 -27.21
N ALA A 171 -3.96 -26.31 -27.20
CA ALA A 171 -4.15 -27.22 -28.34
C ALA A 171 -5.64 -27.41 -28.67
N GLN A 172 -6.47 -27.62 -27.65
CA GLN A 172 -7.93 -27.76 -27.82
C GLN A 172 -8.56 -26.46 -28.32
N SER A 173 -8.12 -25.31 -27.82
CA SER A 173 -8.60 -23.99 -28.23
C SER A 173 -8.28 -23.71 -29.71
N LEU A 174 -7.05 -24.01 -30.13
CA LEU A 174 -6.63 -23.85 -31.52
C LEU A 174 -7.45 -24.75 -32.46
N GLU A 175 -7.66 -26.01 -32.09
CA GLU A 175 -8.46 -26.93 -32.90
C GLU A 175 -9.93 -26.54 -32.93
N ALA A 176 -10.50 -26.07 -31.82
CA ALA A 176 -11.86 -25.55 -31.80
C ALA A 176 -12.03 -24.33 -32.72
N TYR A 177 -11.05 -23.42 -32.74
CA TYR A 177 -11.06 -22.26 -33.63
C TYR A 177 -10.94 -22.69 -35.11
N ARG A 178 -10.05 -23.64 -35.42
CA ARG A 178 -9.94 -24.23 -36.76
C ARG A 178 -11.27 -24.88 -37.19
N ALA A 179 -11.89 -25.67 -36.32
CA ALA A 179 -13.17 -26.33 -36.58
C ALA A 179 -14.32 -25.34 -36.79
N ALA A 180 -14.27 -24.16 -36.15
CA ALA A 180 -15.20 -23.05 -36.38
C ALA A 180 -14.92 -22.28 -37.70
N GLY A 181 -13.97 -22.74 -38.52
CA GLY A 181 -13.56 -22.11 -39.77
C GLY A 181 -12.69 -20.87 -39.59
N GLY A 182 -11.97 -20.78 -38.46
CA GLY A 182 -10.95 -19.76 -38.22
C GLY A 182 -9.67 -20.03 -39.00
N ASP A 183 -9.01 -18.97 -39.47
CA ASP A 183 -7.71 -19.08 -40.13
C ASP A 183 -6.60 -19.26 -39.09
N VAL A 184 -5.95 -20.43 -39.10
CA VAL A 184 -4.80 -20.74 -38.25
C VAL A 184 -3.51 -20.96 -39.05
N SER A 185 -3.52 -20.68 -40.36
CA SER A 185 -2.38 -20.94 -41.26
C SER A 185 -1.11 -20.17 -40.88
N HIS A 186 -1.29 -19.07 -40.15
CA HIS A 186 -0.22 -18.19 -39.66
C HIS A 186 0.31 -18.57 -38.28
N VAL A 187 -0.31 -19.53 -37.58
CA VAL A 187 0.09 -19.99 -36.25
C VAL A 187 1.07 -21.15 -36.40
N LYS A 188 2.26 -21.02 -35.80
CA LYS A 188 3.25 -22.09 -35.71
C LYS A 188 3.24 -22.66 -34.30
N VAL A 189 3.29 -23.99 -34.21
CA VAL A 189 3.30 -24.69 -32.91
C VAL A 189 4.63 -25.39 -32.75
N TYR A 190 5.25 -25.21 -31.60
CA TYR A 190 6.52 -25.82 -31.23
C TYR A 190 6.33 -26.64 -29.96
N HIS A 191 6.97 -27.79 -29.90
CA HIS A 191 6.83 -28.73 -28.79
C HIS A 191 8.19 -28.97 -28.10
N SER A 192 8.14 -29.12 -26.78
CA SER A 192 9.26 -29.55 -25.92
C SER A 192 10.56 -28.77 -26.20
N GLU A 193 11.63 -29.44 -26.65
CA GLU A 193 12.94 -28.82 -26.87
C GLU A 193 12.91 -27.72 -27.95
N GLU A 194 12.04 -27.83 -28.96
CA GLU A 194 11.91 -26.75 -29.94
C GLU A 194 11.25 -25.52 -29.32
N ALA A 195 10.23 -25.71 -28.46
CA ALA A 195 9.61 -24.61 -27.72
C ALA A 195 10.63 -23.87 -26.85
N LYS A 196 11.48 -24.61 -26.12
CA LYS A 196 12.58 -24.03 -25.31
C LYS A 196 13.60 -23.29 -26.18
N ALA A 197 14.03 -23.87 -27.29
CA ALA A 197 15.01 -23.24 -28.18
C ALA A 197 14.48 -21.94 -28.82
N ARG A 198 13.20 -21.92 -29.22
CA ARG A 198 12.55 -20.75 -29.84
C ARG A 198 12.29 -19.62 -28.85
N THR A 199 11.81 -19.96 -27.66
CA THR A 199 11.40 -18.98 -26.64
C THR A 199 12.54 -18.59 -25.70
N LYS A 200 13.61 -19.39 -25.64
CA LYS A 200 14.67 -19.33 -24.62
C LYS A 200 14.18 -19.57 -23.18
N VAL A 201 12.94 -20.03 -23.00
CA VAL A 201 12.35 -20.35 -21.70
C VAL A 201 12.55 -21.83 -21.44
N GLN A 202 13.38 -22.17 -20.45
CA GLN A 202 13.77 -23.57 -20.19
C GLN A 202 12.62 -24.44 -19.68
N THR A 203 11.61 -23.81 -19.08
CA THR A 203 10.40 -24.46 -18.57
C THR A 203 9.27 -24.56 -19.60
N ALA A 204 9.50 -24.15 -20.85
CA ALA A 204 8.49 -24.23 -21.90
C ALA A 204 8.15 -25.70 -22.22
N ILE A 205 6.85 -26.00 -22.19
CA ILE A 205 6.30 -27.30 -22.64
C ILE A 205 5.96 -27.21 -24.12
N ASP A 206 5.10 -26.25 -24.47
CA ASP A 206 4.70 -25.94 -25.84
C ASP A 206 4.76 -24.42 -26.05
N ALA A 207 4.91 -23.99 -27.30
CA ALA A 207 4.87 -22.58 -27.66
C ALA A 207 4.12 -22.37 -28.98
N TYR A 208 3.20 -21.40 -28.98
CA TYR A 208 2.39 -21.03 -30.14
C TYR A 208 2.82 -19.65 -30.61
N GLU A 209 3.27 -19.55 -31.86
CA GLU A 209 3.84 -18.34 -32.44
C GLU A 209 2.94 -17.77 -33.54
N TRP A 210 2.71 -16.45 -33.52
CA TRP A 210 2.01 -15.74 -34.59
C TRP A 210 2.51 -14.29 -34.74
N PRO A 211 2.20 -13.59 -35.86
CA PRO A 211 2.60 -12.20 -36.07
C PRO A 211 2.01 -11.25 -35.01
N ALA A 212 2.84 -10.34 -34.50
CA ALA A 212 2.46 -9.34 -33.51
C ALA A 212 3.42 -8.14 -33.53
N GLY A 213 3.23 -7.19 -32.63
CA GLY A 213 4.15 -6.06 -32.49
C GLY A 213 4.31 -5.59 -31.06
N SER A 214 5.34 -4.79 -30.85
CA SER A 214 5.49 -3.98 -29.66
C SER A 214 5.65 -2.51 -30.05
N SER A 215 5.22 -1.62 -29.16
CA SER A 215 5.32 -0.17 -29.34
C SER A 215 5.56 0.49 -28.00
N HIS A 216 6.16 1.68 -28.01
CA HIS A 216 6.11 2.63 -26.91
C HIS A 216 4.77 3.39 -26.96
N PRO A 217 3.80 3.02 -26.12
CA PRO A 217 2.42 3.43 -26.33
C PRO A 217 2.21 4.92 -26.05
N ALA A 218 2.93 5.51 -25.09
CA ALA A 218 2.85 6.95 -24.83
C ALA A 218 3.35 7.78 -26.02
N LYS A 219 4.52 7.46 -26.61
CA LYS A 219 5.04 8.14 -27.81
C LYS A 219 4.09 8.06 -29.00
N LEU A 220 3.45 6.91 -29.23
CA LEU A 220 2.46 6.75 -30.30
C LEU A 220 1.31 7.76 -30.15
N VAL A 221 0.72 7.85 -28.96
CA VAL A 221 -0.40 8.76 -28.69
C VAL A 221 0.02 10.23 -28.65
N GLN A 222 1.16 10.54 -28.03
CA GLN A 222 1.70 11.90 -27.95
C GLN A 222 2.06 12.44 -29.34
N TRP A 223 2.59 11.59 -30.22
CA TRP A 223 2.84 11.97 -31.61
C TRP A 223 1.53 12.30 -32.34
N MET A 224 0.49 11.46 -32.21
CA MET A 224 -0.83 11.74 -32.77
C MET A 224 -1.39 13.07 -32.27
N LEU A 225 -1.37 13.31 -30.96
CA LEU A 225 -1.82 14.56 -30.36
C LEU A 225 -1.02 15.78 -30.87
N SER A 226 0.28 15.62 -31.11
CA SER A 226 1.10 16.72 -31.65
C SER A 226 0.68 17.12 -33.06
N GLN A 227 0.35 16.13 -33.91
CA GLN A 227 -0.18 16.43 -35.25
C GLN A 227 -1.56 17.06 -35.17
N LEU A 228 -2.44 16.51 -34.32
CA LEU A 228 -3.79 17.05 -34.14
C LEU A 228 -3.80 18.50 -33.64
N ILE A 229 -2.91 18.83 -32.69
CA ILE A 229 -2.74 20.19 -32.20
C ILE A 229 -2.25 21.11 -33.33
N ALA A 230 -1.31 20.64 -34.18
CA ALA A 230 -0.88 21.39 -35.35
C ALA A 230 -2.02 21.63 -36.37
N ASP A 231 -2.95 20.69 -36.48
CA ASP A 231 -4.17 20.79 -37.29
C ASP A 231 -5.31 21.58 -36.62
N GLY A 232 -5.06 22.13 -35.43
CA GLY A 232 -5.94 23.04 -34.71
C GLY A 232 -6.86 22.40 -33.67
N VAL A 233 -6.73 21.08 -33.41
CA VAL A 233 -7.40 20.42 -32.28
C VAL A 233 -6.91 21.00 -30.96
N LYS A 234 -7.83 21.28 -30.05
CA LYS A 234 -7.50 21.97 -28.80
C LYS A 234 -7.53 21.00 -27.63
N LEU A 235 -6.45 20.95 -26.85
CA LEU A 235 -6.29 20.04 -25.71
C LEU A 235 -6.23 20.84 -24.40
N TRP A 236 -7.00 20.41 -23.39
CA TRP A 236 -6.87 20.87 -22.01
C TRP A 236 -6.49 19.69 -21.12
N THR A 237 -5.39 19.84 -20.41
CA THR A 237 -4.92 18.91 -19.38
C THR A 237 -5.27 19.43 -17.99
N HIS A 238 -5.21 18.57 -16.97
CA HIS A 238 -5.63 18.85 -15.59
C HIS A 238 -7.06 19.43 -15.51
N CYS A 239 -7.93 18.96 -16.41
CA CYS A 239 -9.27 19.45 -16.63
C CYS A 239 -10.29 18.31 -16.48
N PRO A 240 -10.50 17.78 -15.25
CA PRO A 240 -11.48 16.72 -15.04
C PRO A 240 -12.88 17.22 -15.38
N VAL A 241 -13.59 16.44 -16.22
CA VAL A 241 -15.01 16.62 -16.46
C VAL A 241 -15.78 15.99 -15.31
N THR A 242 -16.60 16.78 -14.63
CA THR A 242 -17.38 16.34 -13.46
C THR A 242 -18.79 15.91 -13.82
N ALA A 243 -19.37 16.50 -14.87
CA ALA A 243 -20.72 16.18 -15.33
C ALA A 243 -20.89 16.49 -16.83
N VAL A 244 -21.90 15.85 -17.44
CA VAL A 244 -22.40 16.18 -18.79
C VAL A 244 -23.91 16.27 -18.71
N GLU A 245 -24.42 17.49 -18.68
CA GLU A 245 -25.84 17.79 -18.49
C GLU A 245 -26.49 18.32 -19.77
N GLU A 246 -27.80 18.17 -19.89
CA GLU A 246 -28.54 18.75 -21.01
C GLU A 246 -28.67 20.25 -20.81
N HIS A 247 -28.25 21.05 -21.80
CA HIS A 247 -28.34 22.51 -21.72
C HIS A 247 -29.68 22.99 -22.27
N ASP A 248 -30.47 23.65 -21.42
CA ASP A 248 -31.77 24.23 -21.80
C ASP A 248 -31.54 25.44 -22.72
N THR A 249 -31.73 25.30 -24.04
CA THR A 249 -31.65 26.43 -24.98
C THR A 249 -33.05 26.92 -25.32
N SER A 250 -33.27 28.23 -25.20
CA SER A 250 -34.50 28.91 -25.63
C SER A 250 -34.76 28.83 -27.14
N ASP A 251 -33.82 28.29 -27.92
CA ASP A 251 -33.90 28.04 -29.35
C ASP A 251 -34.00 26.52 -29.58
N SER A 252 -35.17 26.05 -30.04
CA SER A 252 -35.66 24.68 -29.86
C SER A 252 -35.25 23.69 -30.97
N SER A 253 -34.12 23.90 -31.65
CA SER A 253 -33.76 23.10 -32.84
C SER A 253 -32.52 22.20 -32.70
N GLU A 254 -31.64 22.43 -31.71
CA GLU A 254 -30.42 21.62 -31.54
C GLU A 254 -30.11 21.38 -30.05
N VAL A 255 -30.18 20.13 -29.60
CA VAL A 255 -29.75 19.73 -28.24
C VAL A 255 -28.27 20.02 -28.09
N ARG A 256 -27.90 20.79 -27.05
CA ARG A 256 -26.51 21.01 -26.65
C ARG A 256 -26.29 20.39 -25.29
N TRP A 257 -25.18 19.69 -25.13
CA TRP A 257 -24.71 19.19 -23.85
C TRP A 257 -23.79 20.21 -23.19
N CYS A 258 -24.02 20.50 -21.91
CA CYS A 258 -23.11 21.24 -21.07
C CYS A 258 -22.10 20.27 -20.46
N VAL A 259 -20.83 20.35 -20.89
CA VAL A 259 -19.73 19.59 -20.30
C VAL A 259 -19.10 20.44 -19.20
N GLU A 260 -19.23 20.00 -17.95
CA GLU A 260 -18.85 20.77 -16.78
C GLU A 260 -17.43 20.47 -16.30
N THR A 261 -16.70 21.54 -15.98
CA THR A 261 -15.37 21.48 -15.37
C THR A 261 -15.22 22.62 -14.36
N TRP A 262 -14.28 22.52 -13.44
CA TRP A 262 -13.96 23.63 -12.52
C TRP A 262 -13.39 24.86 -13.24
N ARG A 263 -13.01 24.74 -14.52
CA ARG A 263 -12.39 25.77 -15.36
C ARG A 263 -13.38 26.47 -16.29
N GLY A 264 -14.67 26.16 -16.14
CA GLY A 264 -15.76 26.62 -16.97
C GLY A 264 -16.49 25.47 -17.67
N ASN A 265 -17.51 25.83 -18.44
CA ASN A 265 -18.38 24.88 -19.13
C ASN A 265 -18.17 24.96 -20.63
N VAL A 266 -18.18 23.79 -21.29
CA VAL A 266 -18.13 23.68 -22.76
C VAL A 266 -19.49 23.23 -23.24
N ALA A 267 -20.21 24.08 -23.98
CA ALA A 267 -21.42 23.65 -24.68
C ALA A 267 -21.04 22.89 -25.96
N ALA A 268 -21.49 21.64 -26.08
CA ALA A 268 -21.13 20.76 -27.19
C ALA A 268 -22.33 20.03 -27.82
N HIS A 269 -22.32 19.94 -29.15
CA HIS A 269 -23.32 19.15 -29.89
C HIS A 269 -23.04 17.65 -29.79
N THR A 270 -21.76 17.28 -29.86
CA THR A 270 -21.31 15.90 -29.78
C THR A 270 -20.33 15.73 -28.62
N VAL A 271 -20.62 14.82 -27.69
CA VAL A 271 -19.74 14.46 -26.57
C VAL A 271 -19.28 13.02 -26.74
N ILE A 272 -17.96 12.77 -26.64
CA ILE A 272 -17.38 11.46 -26.88
C ILE A 272 -16.59 11.01 -25.64
N HIS A 273 -17.05 9.94 -25.01
CA HIS A 273 -16.50 9.37 -23.79
C HIS A 273 -15.39 8.36 -24.10
N CYS A 274 -14.13 8.75 -23.87
CA CYS A 274 -12.94 7.93 -24.06
C CYS A 274 -12.21 7.63 -22.74
N THR A 275 -12.96 7.57 -21.64
CA THR A 275 -12.46 7.52 -20.26
C THR A 275 -12.20 6.12 -19.70
N ASN A 276 -12.42 5.07 -20.49
CA ASN A 276 -12.14 3.67 -20.16
C ASN A 276 -12.71 3.20 -18.81
N ALA A 277 -11.89 3.07 -17.76
CA ALA A 277 -12.31 2.62 -16.43
C ALA A 277 -13.15 3.67 -15.69
N PHE A 278 -12.96 4.94 -16.04
CA PHE A 278 -13.58 6.08 -15.36
C PHE A 278 -14.92 6.47 -16.00
N SER A 279 -15.40 5.74 -17.00
CA SER A 279 -16.62 6.10 -17.73
C SER A 279 -17.86 6.19 -16.85
N ALA A 280 -17.95 5.37 -15.79
CA ALA A 280 -19.05 5.42 -14.83
C ALA A 280 -19.11 6.72 -14.00
N SER A 281 -18.02 7.49 -13.91
CA SER A 281 -18.03 8.77 -13.20
C SER A 281 -18.87 9.84 -13.91
N ILE A 282 -18.93 9.78 -15.25
CA ILE A 282 -19.66 10.74 -16.09
C ILE A 282 -20.95 10.12 -16.66
N LEU A 283 -20.99 8.79 -16.80
CA LEU A 283 -22.15 8.01 -17.24
C LEU A 283 -22.56 7.03 -16.13
N PRO A 284 -23.32 7.47 -15.11
CA PRO A 284 -23.69 6.64 -13.96
C PRO A 284 -24.39 5.32 -14.32
N GLU A 285 -25.07 5.24 -15.47
CA GLU A 285 -25.67 4.01 -16.00
C GLU A 285 -24.66 2.87 -16.22
N LEU A 286 -23.36 3.18 -16.29
CA LEU A 286 -22.28 2.21 -16.43
C LEU A 286 -21.71 1.71 -15.09
N SER A 287 -22.18 2.20 -13.94
CA SER A 287 -21.63 1.85 -12.61
C SER A 287 -21.66 0.35 -12.29
N ASN A 288 -22.64 -0.36 -12.85
CA ASN A 288 -22.77 -1.82 -12.70
C ASN A 288 -22.22 -2.61 -13.90
N PHE A 289 -21.63 -1.94 -14.88
CA PHE A 289 -21.14 -2.54 -16.12
C PHE A 289 -19.63 -2.39 -16.30
N VAL A 290 -19.04 -1.29 -15.84
CA VAL A 290 -17.60 -1.04 -15.93
C VAL A 290 -16.98 -1.12 -14.53
N THR A 291 -16.11 -2.09 -14.32
CA THR A 291 -15.38 -2.25 -13.06
C THR A 291 -13.92 -1.83 -13.23
N PRO A 292 -13.43 -0.87 -12.42
CA PRO A 292 -12.03 -0.48 -12.45
C PRO A 292 -11.16 -1.63 -11.93
N ASN A 293 -10.04 -1.88 -12.60
CA ASN A 293 -9.09 -2.87 -12.17
C ASN A 293 -7.68 -2.30 -12.22
N LYS A 294 -6.99 -2.30 -11.08
CA LYS A 294 -5.57 -1.98 -10.97
C LYS A 294 -4.74 -3.12 -11.55
N ALA A 295 -4.01 -2.81 -12.62
CA ALA A 295 -3.01 -3.70 -13.22
C ALA A 295 -1.61 -3.14 -12.93
N GLN A 296 -0.60 -4.01 -12.88
CA GLN A 296 0.77 -3.63 -12.56
C GLN A 296 1.74 -4.18 -13.61
N ALA A 297 2.76 -3.38 -13.92
CA ALA A 297 3.86 -3.74 -14.79
C ALA A 297 5.18 -3.23 -14.23
N HIS A 298 6.25 -3.84 -14.72
CA HIS A 298 7.60 -3.69 -14.20
C HIS A 298 8.57 -3.57 -15.37
N SER A 299 9.71 -2.94 -15.12
CA SER A 299 10.82 -2.89 -16.04
C SER A 299 12.07 -3.49 -15.38
N PHE A 300 12.84 -4.21 -16.19
CA PHE A 300 14.10 -4.84 -15.80
C PHE A 300 15.16 -4.49 -16.85
N ILE A 301 16.36 -4.17 -16.39
CA ILE A 301 17.55 -4.06 -17.24
C ILE A 301 18.24 -5.43 -17.28
N PRO A 302 18.23 -6.13 -18.42
CA PRO A 302 18.84 -7.45 -18.51
C PRO A 302 20.36 -7.40 -18.44
N GLY A 303 20.94 -8.52 -18.01
CA GLY A 303 22.35 -8.82 -18.12
C GLY A 303 22.79 -9.30 -19.51
N SER A 304 23.98 -9.89 -19.56
CA SER A 304 24.62 -10.27 -20.82
C SER A 304 23.86 -11.35 -21.61
N SER A 305 23.02 -12.16 -20.95
CA SER A 305 22.27 -13.26 -21.57
C SER A 305 21.17 -12.78 -22.52
N PHE A 306 20.67 -11.55 -22.33
CA PHE A 306 19.68 -10.92 -23.21
C PHE A 306 20.21 -9.64 -23.87
N SER A 307 21.53 -9.48 -23.95
CA SER A 307 22.17 -8.31 -24.56
C SER A 307 22.72 -8.59 -25.96
N GLY A 308 22.86 -7.55 -26.78
CA GLY A 308 23.46 -7.62 -28.12
C GLY A 308 22.74 -8.60 -29.05
N LYS A 309 23.48 -9.59 -29.58
CA LYS A 309 22.89 -10.63 -30.46
C LYS A 309 21.88 -11.54 -29.75
N ASN A 310 21.82 -11.51 -28.42
CA ASN A 310 20.97 -12.38 -27.62
C ASN A 310 19.62 -11.76 -27.23
N VAL A 311 19.36 -10.50 -27.60
CA VAL A 311 18.08 -9.81 -27.37
C VAL A 311 16.90 -10.67 -27.87
N MET A 312 15.84 -10.76 -27.07
CA MET A 312 14.57 -11.38 -27.45
C MET A 312 13.95 -10.58 -28.60
N ARG A 313 13.70 -11.24 -29.73
CA ARG A 313 13.11 -10.60 -30.92
C ARG A 313 11.59 -10.62 -30.88
N SER A 314 11.02 -11.67 -30.30
CA SER A 314 9.58 -11.88 -30.18
C SER A 314 9.07 -11.41 -28.83
N THR A 315 7.80 -11.02 -28.77
CA THR A 315 7.11 -10.78 -27.49
C THR A 315 6.57 -12.09 -26.93
N MET A 316 6.22 -12.16 -25.64
CA MET A 316 5.74 -13.41 -25.05
C MET A 316 4.63 -13.20 -24.03
N SER A 317 3.81 -14.22 -23.88
CA SER A 317 2.87 -14.47 -22.80
C SER A 317 3.27 -15.79 -22.14
N LEU A 318 3.74 -15.73 -20.91
CA LEU A 318 4.22 -16.88 -20.14
C LEU A 318 3.04 -17.42 -19.32
N ARG A 319 2.54 -18.60 -19.68
CA ARG A 319 1.19 -19.05 -19.31
C ARG A 319 1.23 -20.28 -18.43
N TYR A 320 0.84 -20.10 -17.16
CA TYR A 320 0.53 -21.19 -16.24
C TYR A 320 -0.92 -21.63 -16.34
N SER A 321 -1.82 -20.67 -16.60
CA SER A 321 -3.23 -20.88 -16.91
C SER A 321 -3.80 -19.66 -17.63
N LEU A 322 -5.10 -19.69 -17.99
CA LEU A 322 -5.81 -18.53 -18.54
C LEU A 322 -5.73 -17.27 -17.68
N ARG A 323 -5.67 -17.42 -16.35
CA ARG A 323 -5.72 -16.30 -15.38
C ARG A 323 -4.42 -16.07 -14.63
N HIS A 324 -3.45 -16.98 -14.80
CA HIS A 324 -2.11 -16.88 -14.24
C HIS A 324 -1.09 -16.81 -15.38
N PHE A 325 -0.65 -15.59 -15.71
CA PHE A 325 0.31 -15.36 -16.78
C PHE A 325 1.14 -14.10 -16.57
N PHE A 326 2.26 -14.04 -17.28
CA PHE A 326 3.14 -12.88 -17.34
C PHE A 326 3.36 -12.46 -18.78
N SER A 327 3.34 -11.16 -19.07
CA SER A 327 3.56 -10.63 -20.41
C SER A 327 4.95 -10.01 -20.51
N VAL A 328 5.72 -10.39 -21.53
CA VAL A 328 7.12 -9.98 -21.68
C VAL A 328 7.34 -9.30 -23.02
N ILE A 329 7.99 -8.14 -22.99
CA ILE A 329 8.56 -7.45 -24.15
C ILE A 329 9.99 -7.09 -23.82
N GLN A 330 10.94 -7.41 -24.70
CA GLN A 330 12.23 -6.73 -24.70
C GLN A 330 12.23 -5.63 -25.76
N ARG A 331 12.41 -4.39 -25.34
CA ARG A 331 12.45 -3.24 -26.24
C ARG A 331 13.69 -3.29 -27.09
N GLN A 332 13.52 -3.13 -28.40
CA GLN A 332 14.65 -3.20 -29.34
C GLN A 332 15.48 -1.91 -29.37
N SER A 333 14.91 -0.79 -28.92
CA SER A 333 15.57 0.52 -28.92
C SER A 333 16.62 0.68 -27.83
N ASP A 334 16.40 0.11 -26.64
CA ASP A 334 17.34 0.22 -25.51
C ASP A 334 17.55 -1.07 -24.71
N GLY A 335 16.90 -2.17 -25.09
CA GLY A 335 17.07 -3.47 -24.45
C GLY A 335 16.30 -3.68 -23.16
N THR A 336 15.59 -2.66 -22.63
CA THR A 336 14.78 -2.81 -21.40
C THR A 336 13.71 -3.87 -21.57
N ILE A 337 13.53 -4.73 -20.56
CA ILE A 337 12.46 -5.73 -20.53
C ILE A 337 11.27 -5.16 -19.74
N ILE A 338 10.11 -5.15 -20.37
CA ILE A 338 8.82 -4.84 -19.74
C ILE A 338 8.11 -6.13 -19.39
N PHE A 339 7.71 -6.24 -18.12
CA PHE A 339 7.16 -7.45 -17.52
C PHE A 339 5.84 -7.14 -16.79
N GLY A 340 4.73 -7.54 -17.41
CA GLY A 340 3.39 -7.40 -16.86
C GLY A 340 2.92 -8.67 -16.18
N ILE A 341 2.08 -8.53 -15.15
CA ILE A 341 1.56 -9.65 -14.36
C ILE A 341 0.03 -9.69 -14.40
N SER A 342 -0.54 -10.89 -14.53
CA SER A 342 -1.99 -11.09 -14.52
C SER A 342 -2.59 -10.84 -13.13
N ARG A 343 -3.73 -10.15 -13.08
CA ARG A 343 -4.48 -9.86 -11.85
C ARG A 343 -5.04 -11.11 -11.14
N GLY A 344 -5.19 -12.21 -11.86
CA GLY A 344 -5.68 -13.49 -11.33
C GLY A 344 -4.58 -14.41 -10.81
N ASN A 345 -3.39 -13.86 -10.50
CA ASN A 345 -2.26 -14.64 -10.05
C ASN A 345 -2.61 -15.36 -8.71
N PRO A 346 -2.46 -16.69 -8.62
CA PRO A 346 -2.80 -17.44 -7.42
C PRO A 346 -1.90 -17.10 -6.22
N ASP A 347 -0.71 -16.57 -6.45
CA ASP A 347 0.27 -16.25 -5.41
C ASP A 347 -0.04 -14.94 -4.68
N PHE A 348 -1.05 -14.18 -5.13
CA PHE A 348 -1.50 -12.98 -4.42
C PHE A 348 -2.20 -13.33 -3.11
N SER A 349 -1.77 -12.68 -2.04
CA SER A 349 -2.49 -12.65 -0.76
C SER A 349 -3.93 -12.16 -0.92
N GLU A 350 -4.78 -12.49 0.05
CA GLU A 350 -6.17 -12.03 0.07
C GLU A 350 -6.28 -10.50 0.03
N LYS A 351 -5.37 -9.82 0.75
CA LYS A 351 -5.25 -8.35 0.72
C LYS A 351 -4.95 -7.83 -0.68
N THR A 352 -3.92 -8.36 -1.35
CA THR A 352 -3.55 -7.94 -2.70
C THR A 352 -4.65 -8.22 -3.71
N ARG A 353 -5.41 -9.32 -3.56
CA ARG A 353 -6.59 -9.60 -4.39
C ARG A 353 -7.71 -8.58 -4.18
N ALA A 354 -7.92 -8.12 -2.95
CA ALA A 354 -8.92 -7.10 -2.65
C ALA A 354 -8.57 -5.74 -3.28
N GLU A 355 -7.28 -5.39 -3.36
CA GLU A 355 -6.78 -4.14 -3.97
C GLU A 355 -6.88 -4.11 -5.51
N VAL A 356 -7.16 -5.24 -6.17
CA VAL A 356 -7.30 -5.30 -7.64
C VAL A 356 -8.45 -4.43 -8.13
N VAL A 357 -9.59 -4.41 -7.42
CA VAL A 357 -10.71 -3.55 -7.78
C VAL A 357 -10.51 -2.19 -7.12
N SER A 358 -9.86 -1.28 -7.85
CA SER A 358 -9.46 0.02 -7.31
C SER A 358 -9.33 1.06 -8.43
N PHE A 359 -9.56 2.32 -8.07
CA PHE A 359 -9.23 3.49 -8.89
C PHE A 359 -7.87 4.10 -8.54
N ASP A 360 -7.22 3.63 -7.47
CA ASP A 360 -5.96 4.15 -6.98
C ASP A 360 -4.78 3.65 -7.83
N ASP A 361 -4.26 4.54 -8.69
CA ASP A 361 -3.01 4.37 -9.43
C ASP A 361 -1.87 5.28 -8.91
N THR A 362 -1.93 5.74 -7.66
CA THR A 362 -0.91 6.61 -7.04
C THR A 362 0.41 5.89 -6.73
N GLY A 363 0.36 4.56 -6.57
CA GLY A 363 1.52 3.70 -6.32
C GLY A 363 1.37 2.29 -6.89
N TYR A 364 2.42 1.49 -6.77
CA TYR A 364 2.42 0.06 -7.08
C TYR A 364 2.34 -0.78 -5.79
N ASN A 365 1.98 -2.05 -5.88
CA ASN A 365 1.94 -2.99 -4.76
C ASN A 365 3.26 -3.80 -4.69
N ASP A 366 3.93 -3.76 -3.54
CA ASP A 366 5.24 -4.39 -3.32
C ASP A 366 5.20 -5.93 -3.34
N GLU A 367 4.08 -6.56 -2.96
CA GLU A 367 3.93 -8.01 -3.07
C GLU A 367 3.94 -8.44 -4.53
N ILE A 368 3.19 -7.73 -5.37
CA ILE A 368 3.14 -7.97 -6.82
C ILE A 368 4.53 -7.76 -7.44
N ALA A 369 5.28 -6.74 -7.00
CA ALA A 369 6.64 -6.48 -7.47
C ALA A 369 7.62 -7.61 -7.09
N ARG A 370 7.57 -8.09 -5.83
CA ARG A 370 8.38 -9.22 -5.35
C ARG A 370 8.06 -10.52 -6.09
N ILE A 371 6.78 -10.83 -6.31
CA ILE A 371 6.35 -11.99 -7.09
C ILE A 371 6.90 -11.91 -8.51
N SER A 372 6.77 -10.75 -9.15
CA SER A 372 7.26 -10.53 -10.51
C SER A 372 8.78 -10.68 -10.61
N GLY A 373 9.54 -10.15 -9.63
CA GLY A 373 11.00 -10.30 -9.58
C GLY A 373 11.44 -11.76 -9.43
N ARG A 374 10.81 -12.52 -8.52
CA ARG A 374 11.10 -13.96 -8.35
C ARG A 374 10.78 -14.77 -9.60
N GLU A 375 9.64 -14.48 -10.21
CA GLU A 375 9.22 -15.21 -11.41
C GLU A 375 10.12 -14.89 -12.60
N PHE A 376 10.54 -13.63 -12.74
CA PHE A 376 11.52 -13.24 -13.75
C PHE A 376 12.83 -14.02 -13.59
N GLU A 377 13.39 -14.10 -12.37
CA GLU A 377 14.60 -14.87 -12.10
C GLU A 377 14.44 -16.37 -12.41
N LYS A 378 13.28 -16.94 -12.04
CA LYS A 378 12.99 -18.37 -12.25
C LYS A 378 12.89 -18.73 -13.73
N ILE A 379 12.27 -17.87 -14.55
CA ILE A 379 12.04 -18.15 -15.97
C ILE A 379 13.32 -17.94 -16.79
N PHE A 380 14.12 -16.95 -16.41
CA PHE A 380 15.30 -16.52 -17.16
C PHE A 380 16.60 -16.73 -16.37
N GLU A 381 16.79 -17.93 -15.80
CA GLU A 381 17.92 -18.35 -14.96
C GLU A 381 19.25 -17.60 -15.22
N GLY A 382 19.88 -17.06 -14.16
CA GLY A 382 21.20 -16.40 -14.24
C GLY A 382 21.20 -14.87 -14.24
N GLU A 383 20.03 -14.22 -14.23
CA GLU A 383 19.90 -12.76 -14.34
C GLU A 383 19.81 -12.01 -12.99
N GLY A 384 19.88 -12.70 -11.84
CA GLY A 384 20.10 -12.07 -10.50
C GLY A 384 19.18 -10.92 -10.07
N CYS A 385 17.99 -10.76 -10.65
CA CYS A 385 17.12 -9.58 -10.51
C CYS A 385 16.51 -9.33 -9.11
N ALA A 386 16.46 -10.33 -8.24
CA ALA A 386 15.94 -10.24 -6.86
C ALA A 386 17.03 -10.54 -5.80
N THR A 387 18.11 -11.24 -6.16
CA THR A 387 19.16 -11.67 -5.20
C THR A 387 20.51 -10.96 -5.35
N GLY A 388 20.73 -10.17 -6.43
CA GLY A 388 21.94 -9.35 -6.62
C GLY A 388 23.25 -10.14 -6.74
N LYS A 389 23.20 -11.47 -6.73
CA LYS A 389 24.38 -12.30 -6.99
C LYS A 389 24.64 -12.27 -8.50
N HIS A 390 25.73 -11.60 -8.90
CA HIS A 390 26.30 -11.54 -10.25
C HIS A 390 25.79 -10.47 -11.23
N LEU A 391 24.94 -9.53 -10.80
CA LEU A 391 24.55 -8.39 -11.66
C LEU A 391 25.58 -7.24 -11.64
N ARG A 392 25.80 -6.61 -12.80
CA ARG A 392 26.53 -5.34 -12.87
C ARG A 392 25.66 -4.22 -12.31
N HIS A 393 26.30 -3.17 -11.80
CA HIS A 393 25.59 -1.97 -11.39
C HIS A 393 24.75 -1.42 -12.56
N GLY A 394 23.44 -1.26 -12.33
CA GLY A 394 22.47 -0.82 -13.34
C GLY A 394 21.70 -1.95 -14.03
N GLU A 395 22.04 -3.22 -13.79
CA GLU A 395 21.24 -4.38 -14.21
C GLU A 395 20.23 -4.77 -13.11
N GLY A 396 19.15 -5.46 -13.48
CA GLY A 396 18.11 -5.95 -12.57
C GLY A 396 16.83 -5.10 -12.60
N ALA A 397 16.09 -5.09 -11.48
CA ALA A 397 14.88 -4.29 -11.34
C ALA A 397 15.16 -2.79 -11.56
N ASP A 398 14.34 -2.16 -12.40
CA ASP A 398 14.48 -0.75 -12.79
C ASP A 398 13.33 0.11 -12.24
N HIS A 399 12.10 -0.15 -12.69
CA HIS A 399 10.95 0.69 -12.35
C HIS A 399 9.64 -0.08 -12.36
N PHE A 400 8.77 0.20 -11.39
CA PHE A 400 7.48 -0.47 -11.17
C PHE A 400 6.35 0.56 -11.18
N TRP A 401 5.21 0.21 -11.77
CA TRP A 401 4.07 1.11 -11.84
C TRP A 401 2.75 0.36 -11.98
N SER A 402 1.67 1.03 -11.59
CA SER A 402 0.31 0.54 -11.77
C SER A 402 -0.46 1.36 -12.80
N GLY A 403 -1.61 0.85 -13.26
CA GLY A 403 -2.56 1.57 -14.10
C GLY A 403 -3.94 0.94 -14.06
N ILE A 404 -4.98 1.76 -14.20
CA ILE A 404 -6.38 1.31 -14.09
C ILE A 404 -6.95 0.96 -15.48
N ILE A 405 -7.51 -0.24 -15.61
CA ILE A 405 -8.22 -0.71 -16.80
C ILE A 405 -9.71 -0.94 -16.51
N GLY A 406 -10.57 -0.59 -17.48
CA GLY A 406 -12.01 -0.84 -17.37
C GLY A 406 -12.34 -2.27 -17.81
N MET A 407 -12.95 -3.03 -16.91
CA MET A 407 -13.45 -4.38 -17.18
C MET A 407 -14.95 -4.35 -17.39
N THR A 408 -15.42 -5.01 -18.44
CA THR A 408 -16.85 -5.27 -18.69
C THR A 408 -17.17 -6.72 -18.33
N PRO A 409 -18.40 -7.04 -17.91
CA PRO A 409 -18.79 -8.40 -17.51
C PRO A 409 -18.64 -9.42 -18.64
N ASP A 410 -18.69 -8.96 -19.89
CA ASP A 410 -18.67 -9.76 -21.11
C ASP A 410 -17.33 -9.70 -21.88
N SER A 411 -16.30 -9.06 -21.28
CA SER A 411 -14.92 -9.00 -21.80
C SER A 411 -14.75 -8.35 -23.19
N VAL A 412 -15.69 -7.52 -23.63
CA VAL A 412 -15.65 -6.78 -24.91
C VAL A 412 -15.95 -5.28 -24.70
N PRO A 413 -15.39 -4.37 -25.52
CA PRO A 413 -15.53 -2.93 -25.31
C PRO A 413 -16.98 -2.42 -25.44
N LEU A 414 -17.18 -1.17 -25.03
CA LEU A 414 -18.38 -0.38 -25.26
C LEU A 414 -18.09 0.62 -26.39
N VAL A 415 -18.76 0.44 -27.54
CA VAL A 415 -18.63 1.32 -28.72
C VAL A 415 -20.01 1.71 -29.24
N GLY A 416 -20.26 3.00 -29.46
CA GLY A 416 -21.47 3.48 -30.14
C GLY A 416 -22.15 4.65 -29.41
N ALA A 417 -23.40 4.93 -29.79
CA ALA A 417 -24.22 5.98 -29.19
C ALA A 417 -24.68 5.59 -27.78
N VAL A 418 -24.58 6.50 -26.81
CA VAL A 418 -25.00 6.21 -25.44
C VAL A 418 -26.54 6.14 -25.39
N PRO A 419 -27.14 5.02 -24.93
CA PRO A 419 -28.59 4.86 -24.94
C PRO A 419 -29.32 5.97 -24.19
N GLY A 420 -30.25 6.66 -24.87
CA GLY A 420 -31.06 7.73 -24.27
C GLY A 420 -30.36 9.10 -24.17
N LYS A 421 -29.14 9.25 -24.67
CA LYS A 421 -28.39 10.52 -24.67
C LYS A 421 -27.96 10.89 -26.09
N GLN A 422 -28.87 11.46 -26.88
CA GLN A 422 -28.62 11.82 -28.28
C GLN A 422 -27.41 12.74 -28.41
N GLY A 423 -26.47 12.42 -29.30
CA GLY A 423 -25.23 13.19 -29.48
C GLY A 423 -24.11 12.81 -28.50
N GLN A 424 -24.34 11.90 -27.55
CA GLN A 424 -23.28 11.31 -26.73
C GLN A 424 -22.84 9.95 -27.26
N TRP A 425 -21.53 9.71 -27.27
CA TRP A 425 -20.89 8.54 -27.87
C TRP A 425 -19.84 7.96 -26.91
N ILE A 426 -19.54 6.67 -26.98
CA ILE A 426 -18.55 6.03 -26.10
C ILE A 426 -17.58 5.13 -26.88
N CYS A 427 -16.32 5.13 -26.44
CA CYS A 427 -15.25 4.22 -26.86
C CYS A 427 -14.42 3.84 -25.63
N ALA A 428 -14.86 2.84 -24.86
CA ALA A 428 -14.33 2.54 -23.53
C ALA A 428 -14.42 1.05 -23.14
N GLY A 429 -13.91 0.68 -21.96
CA GLY A 429 -14.06 -0.67 -21.39
C GLY A 429 -13.25 -1.74 -22.13
N PHE A 430 -11.99 -1.47 -22.49
CA PHE A 430 -11.23 -2.35 -23.37
C PHE A 430 -10.69 -3.63 -22.71
N ASN A 431 -10.96 -3.88 -21.43
CA ASN A 431 -10.61 -5.13 -20.73
C ASN A 431 -9.10 -5.48 -20.73
N GLY A 432 -8.21 -4.50 -20.90
CA GLY A 432 -6.77 -4.71 -21.07
C GLY A 432 -6.30 -5.01 -22.50
N HIS A 433 -7.21 -4.98 -23.49
CA HIS A 433 -6.95 -5.25 -24.91
C HIS A 433 -7.02 -3.99 -25.79
N GLY A 434 -6.81 -2.80 -25.22
CA GLY A 434 -6.96 -1.52 -25.94
C GLY A 434 -6.09 -1.43 -27.21
N MET A 435 -4.81 -1.80 -27.12
CA MET A 435 -3.89 -1.82 -28.28
C MET A 435 -4.32 -2.77 -29.40
N ALA A 436 -5.14 -3.78 -29.07
CA ALA A 436 -5.63 -4.79 -30.01
C ALA A 436 -7.03 -4.47 -30.57
N ARG A 437 -7.68 -3.38 -30.11
CA ARG A 437 -9.09 -3.08 -30.46
C ARG A 437 -9.31 -1.64 -30.92
N ILE A 438 -8.61 -0.66 -30.35
CA ILE A 438 -8.92 0.76 -30.56
C ILE A 438 -8.76 1.20 -32.03
N PHE A 439 -7.79 0.65 -32.76
CA PHE A 439 -7.53 0.99 -34.18
C PHE A 439 -8.60 0.52 -35.18
N THR A 440 -9.60 -0.25 -34.73
CA THR A 440 -10.85 -0.45 -35.49
C THR A 440 -12.04 0.19 -34.79
N CYS A 441 -12.08 0.19 -33.45
CA CYS A 441 -13.18 0.79 -32.69
C CYS A 441 -13.34 2.31 -32.90
N ALA A 442 -12.26 3.10 -32.88
CA ALA A 442 -12.34 4.55 -33.05
C ALA A 442 -12.78 4.95 -34.47
N PRO A 443 -12.20 4.41 -35.57
CA PRO A 443 -12.72 4.64 -36.92
C PRO A 443 -14.17 4.18 -37.09
N GLY A 444 -14.51 3.02 -36.50
CA GLY A 444 -15.88 2.52 -36.48
C GLY A 444 -16.85 3.49 -35.79
N LEU A 445 -16.46 4.05 -34.65
CA LEU A 445 -17.26 5.04 -33.93
C LEU A 445 -17.47 6.32 -34.76
N VAL A 446 -16.43 6.83 -35.43
CA VAL A 446 -16.55 8.03 -36.27
C VAL A 446 -17.50 7.82 -37.45
N LYS A 447 -17.51 6.63 -38.05
CA LYS A 447 -18.54 6.27 -39.05
C LYS A 447 -19.96 6.40 -38.49
N LEU A 448 -20.19 5.90 -37.27
CA LEU A 448 -21.50 6.00 -36.62
C LEU A 448 -21.87 7.46 -36.31
N ILE A 449 -20.89 8.28 -35.87
CA ILE A 449 -21.08 9.73 -35.65
C ILE A 449 -21.53 10.43 -36.95
N HIS A 450 -21.03 9.99 -38.10
CA HIS A 450 -21.44 10.48 -39.43
C HIS A 450 -22.73 9.83 -39.98
N GLY A 451 -23.48 9.11 -39.13
CA GLY A 451 -24.77 8.53 -39.49
C GLY A 451 -24.70 7.25 -40.33
N LYS A 452 -23.54 6.57 -40.35
CA LYS A 452 -23.43 5.23 -40.96
C LYS A 452 -24.03 4.16 -40.07
N ASP A 453 -24.46 3.06 -40.68
CA ASP A 453 -25.01 1.92 -39.95
C ASP A 453 -23.91 1.06 -39.31
N TRP A 454 -24.25 0.30 -38.27
CA TRP A 454 -23.30 -0.60 -37.57
C TRP A 454 -22.54 -1.53 -38.52
N ARG A 455 -23.20 -2.05 -39.56
CA ARG A 455 -22.59 -2.94 -40.54
C ARG A 455 -21.42 -2.30 -41.30
N GLU A 456 -21.48 -0.98 -41.54
CA GLU A 456 -20.43 -0.25 -42.23
C GLU A 456 -19.17 -0.04 -41.36
N THR A 457 -19.29 -0.24 -40.04
CA THR A 457 -18.15 -0.17 -39.11
C THR A 457 -17.19 -1.35 -39.31
N GLY A 458 -17.73 -2.53 -39.65
CA GLY A 458 -16.99 -3.80 -39.68
C GLY A 458 -16.67 -4.37 -38.29
N LEU A 459 -17.25 -3.81 -37.22
CA LEU A 459 -17.02 -4.26 -35.85
C LEU A 459 -17.94 -5.45 -35.48
N PRO A 460 -17.48 -6.36 -34.61
CA PRO A 460 -18.33 -7.40 -34.03
C PRO A 460 -19.55 -6.78 -33.33
N GLU A 461 -20.75 -7.31 -33.57
CA GLU A 461 -22.00 -6.77 -33.02
C GLU A 461 -22.00 -6.74 -31.49
N CYS A 462 -21.29 -7.67 -30.84
CA CYS A 462 -21.14 -7.66 -29.38
C CYS A 462 -20.36 -6.45 -28.81
N PHE A 463 -19.69 -5.65 -29.65
CA PHE A 463 -19.01 -4.41 -29.20
C PHE A 463 -19.98 -3.25 -29.06
N GLU A 464 -21.15 -3.32 -29.71
CA GLU A 464 -22.15 -2.26 -29.67
C GLU A 464 -22.64 -2.05 -28.24
N ILE A 465 -22.68 -0.78 -27.81
CA ILE A 465 -23.43 -0.41 -26.61
C ILE A 465 -24.92 -0.36 -26.98
N SER A 466 -25.74 -1.09 -26.25
CA SER A 466 -27.19 -1.05 -26.42
C SER A 466 -27.90 -1.19 -25.08
N ARG A 467 -29.13 -0.67 -25.00
CA ARG A 467 -29.96 -0.81 -23.80
C ARG A 467 -30.15 -2.27 -23.43
N ASP A 468 -30.41 -3.14 -24.40
CA ASP A 468 -30.53 -4.58 -24.20
C ASP A 468 -29.25 -5.22 -23.66
N ARG A 469 -28.07 -4.75 -24.08
CA ARG A 469 -26.79 -5.25 -23.55
C ARG A 469 -26.60 -4.84 -22.09
N LEU A 470 -26.85 -3.58 -21.76
CA LEU A 470 -26.76 -3.07 -20.38
C LEU A 470 -27.78 -3.73 -19.44
N GLU A 471 -29.02 -3.96 -19.91
CA GLU A 471 -30.08 -4.59 -19.13
C GLU A 471 -29.87 -6.10 -18.95
N ARG A 472 -29.35 -6.81 -19.96
CA ARG A 472 -29.08 -8.26 -19.86
C ARG A 472 -28.10 -8.58 -18.75
N THR A 473 -27.10 -7.74 -18.55
CA THR A 473 -26.12 -7.87 -17.45
C THR A 473 -26.72 -7.56 -16.09
N GLN A 474 -27.64 -6.60 -16.00
CA GLN A 474 -28.36 -6.29 -14.75
C GLN A 474 -29.33 -7.40 -14.33
N LYS A 475 -30.06 -8.01 -15.30
CA LYS A 475 -31.04 -9.09 -15.03
C LYS A 475 -30.41 -10.45 -14.68
N SER A 476 -29.19 -10.70 -15.15
CA SER A 476 -28.55 -12.01 -15.02
C SER A 476 -27.76 -12.18 -13.71
N ASN A 477 -27.78 -11.18 -12.81
CA ASN A 477 -26.95 -11.13 -11.60
C ASN A 477 -25.46 -11.42 -11.92
N ILE A 478 -25.04 -11.07 -13.14
CA ILE A 478 -23.66 -11.23 -13.59
C ILE A 478 -22.90 -10.10 -12.91
N LYS A 479 -22.42 -10.37 -11.70
CA LYS A 479 -21.39 -9.54 -11.07
C LYS A 479 -20.27 -9.39 -12.10
N THR A 480 -19.97 -8.16 -12.50
CA THR A 480 -18.72 -7.83 -13.21
C THR A 480 -17.61 -8.58 -12.52
N VAL A 481 -16.95 -9.49 -13.24
CA VAL A 481 -16.07 -10.57 -12.73
C VAL A 481 -15.54 -10.31 -11.31
N HIS A 482 -16.39 -10.51 -10.31
CA HIS A 482 -16.03 -10.55 -8.90
C HIS A 482 -15.76 -12.02 -8.64
N PHE A 483 -14.78 -12.55 -9.38
CA PHE A 483 -14.35 -13.94 -9.42
C PHE A 483 -15.23 -14.93 -8.61
N PRO A 484 -16.43 -15.34 -9.08
CA PRO A 484 -17.13 -16.47 -8.51
C PRO A 484 -16.89 -17.71 -9.38
N ARG A 485 -16.98 -18.86 -8.72
CA ARG A 485 -16.56 -20.21 -9.12
C ARG A 485 -17.27 -20.85 -10.33
N PHE A 486 -18.00 -20.09 -11.14
CA PHE A 486 -18.83 -20.62 -12.22
C PHE A 486 -18.33 -20.14 -13.58
N LEU A 487 -17.47 -20.93 -14.24
CA LEU A 487 -17.38 -20.92 -15.71
C LEU A 487 -16.74 -22.19 -16.31
N LEU A 488 -16.13 -23.07 -15.50
CA LEU A 488 -15.52 -24.30 -16.02
C LEU A 488 -16.50 -25.48 -16.21
N THR A 489 -17.70 -25.40 -15.64
CA THR A 489 -18.66 -26.52 -15.66
C THR A 489 -19.35 -26.71 -17.02
N ALA A 490 -19.33 -25.71 -17.90
CA ALA A 490 -20.10 -25.73 -19.15
C ALA A 490 -19.39 -26.42 -20.34
N LEU A 491 -18.06 -26.62 -20.28
CA LEU A 491 -17.30 -27.14 -21.43
C LEU A 491 -16.62 -28.49 -21.17
N ASN A 492 -16.19 -28.81 -19.94
CA ASN A 492 -15.70 -30.17 -19.61
C ASN A 492 -15.62 -30.43 -18.08
N PRO A 493 -16.59 -31.14 -17.47
CA PRO A 493 -16.63 -31.37 -16.02
C PRO A 493 -15.42 -32.13 -15.45
N LYS A 494 -14.74 -32.95 -16.27
CA LYS A 494 -13.61 -33.79 -15.84
C LYS A 494 -12.32 -33.00 -15.64
N LEU A 495 -12.12 -31.92 -16.39
CA LEU A 495 -10.95 -31.06 -16.28
C LEU A 495 -11.04 -30.14 -15.04
N ALA A 496 -12.25 -29.68 -14.73
CA ALA A 496 -12.54 -28.86 -13.57
C ALA A 496 -12.20 -29.55 -12.24
N ALA A 497 -12.36 -30.87 -12.16
CA ALA A 497 -12.05 -31.65 -10.96
C ALA A 497 -10.55 -31.83 -10.71
N LYS A 498 -9.73 -31.85 -11.78
CA LYS A 498 -8.26 -31.95 -11.67
C LYS A 498 -7.60 -30.63 -11.32
N MET A 499 -8.11 -29.50 -11.81
CA MET A 499 -7.52 -28.17 -11.56
C MET A 499 -7.79 -27.62 -10.14
N THR A 500 -8.65 -28.26 -9.34
CA THR A 500 -9.01 -27.81 -7.98
C THR A 500 -8.26 -28.53 -6.85
N ALA A 501 -7.47 -29.56 -7.14
CA ALA A 501 -6.86 -30.42 -6.11
C ALA A 501 -5.33 -30.27 -6.08
N VAL A 502 -4.84 -29.16 -5.54
CA VAL A 502 -3.48 -29.08 -4.96
C VAL A 502 -3.55 -28.19 -3.72
N THR A 503 -3.76 -28.82 -2.57
CA THR A 503 -3.44 -28.29 -1.23
C THR A 503 -2.62 -29.37 -0.51
N PRO A 504 -1.50 -29.05 0.13
CA PRO A 504 -0.70 -30.04 0.84
C PRO A 504 -1.26 -30.27 2.25
N GLU A 505 -2.26 -31.14 2.38
CA GLU A 505 -2.68 -31.70 3.67
C GLU A 505 -3.10 -33.16 3.49
N SER A 506 -2.14 -34.08 3.60
CA SER A 506 -2.39 -35.44 4.10
C SER A 506 -1.05 -36.15 4.28
N ASP A 507 -0.57 -36.25 5.53
CA ASP A 507 0.15 -37.43 6.05
C ASP A 507 0.43 -37.25 7.55
N MET A 508 -0.63 -37.10 8.36
CA MET A 508 -0.55 -37.19 9.82
C MET A 508 -1.88 -37.69 10.38
N ALA A 509 -2.25 -38.94 10.06
CA ALA A 509 -3.32 -39.64 10.77
C ALA A 509 -3.21 -41.16 10.58
N ASN A 510 -2.21 -41.76 11.22
CA ASN A 510 -2.29 -43.13 11.75
C ASN A 510 -1.08 -43.37 12.64
N LEU A 511 -1.28 -43.36 13.95
CA LEU A 511 -0.87 -44.43 14.88
C LEU A 511 -1.12 -43.97 16.32
N SER A 512 -1.97 -44.73 17.00
CA SER A 512 -2.33 -44.59 18.40
C SER A 512 -1.25 -45.16 19.32
N LEU A 513 -1.09 -44.51 20.48
CA LEU A 513 -0.21 -44.89 21.58
C LEU A 513 -0.70 -46.17 22.29
N LYS A 514 0.25 -47.06 22.62
CA LYS A 514 0.19 -47.91 23.82
C LYS A 514 1.60 -48.14 24.41
N ASP A 515 1.72 -47.70 25.67
CA ASP A 515 2.47 -48.24 26.82
C ASP A 515 3.76 -49.06 26.62
N GLY A 516 4.87 -48.50 27.14
CA GLY A 516 5.51 -49.01 28.36
C GLY A 516 6.52 -50.17 28.30
N LYS A 517 7.77 -49.81 28.67
CA LYS A 517 8.87 -50.62 29.27
C LYS A 517 9.78 -51.45 28.34
N GLY A 518 11.10 -51.22 28.53
CA GLY A 518 12.09 -52.30 28.58
C GLY A 518 13.28 -52.19 27.64
N GLU A 519 14.47 -52.00 28.24
CA GLU A 519 15.77 -52.58 27.85
C GLU A 519 16.57 -52.00 26.65
N ALA A 520 17.76 -51.48 26.98
CA ALA A 520 18.95 -51.46 26.11
C ALA A 520 19.51 -52.90 25.99
N PRO A 521 20.30 -53.30 24.96
CA PRO A 521 21.66 -52.75 24.75
C PRO A 521 22.27 -52.85 23.33
N SER A 522 23.50 -52.31 23.25
CA SER A 522 24.63 -52.71 22.37
C SER A 522 24.56 -52.32 20.89
N ALA A 523 25.46 -51.51 20.32
CA ALA A 523 26.93 -51.54 20.20
C ALA A 523 27.38 -52.04 18.81
N ASN A 524 28.44 -51.38 18.32
CA ASN A 524 29.25 -51.64 17.13
C ASN A 524 28.65 -51.17 15.79
N GLY A 525 29.35 -50.39 14.98
CA GLY A 525 30.72 -49.89 15.05
C GLY A 525 31.19 -49.41 13.69
N ALA A 526 32.28 -48.63 13.71
CA ALA A 526 33.23 -48.38 12.61
C ALA A 526 32.70 -47.62 11.36
N ALA A 527 33.46 -46.78 10.68
CA ALA A 527 34.77 -46.17 10.88
C ALA A 527 34.91 -45.08 9.81
N ALA A 528 35.57 -43.98 10.12
CA ALA A 528 36.30 -43.17 9.13
C ALA A 528 37.42 -42.44 9.86
N ALA A 529 38.63 -42.98 9.74
CA ALA A 529 39.86 -42.37 10.18
C ALA A 529 40.63 -41.83 8.96
N ASN A 530 41.12 -40.60 9.10
CA ASN A 530 42.33 -40.03 8.51
C ASN A 530 42.53 -38.74 9.33
N GLY A 531 43.53 -38.56 10.18
CA GLY A 531 44.89 -39.08 10.16
C GLY A 531 45.83 -37.92 9.83
N THR A 532 46.38 -37.27 10.85
CA THR A 532 47.75 -36.72 10.87
C THR A 532 48.08 -36.24 12.28
N ALA A 533 49.19 -36.74 12.79
CA ALA A 533 49.75 -36.53 14.11
C ALA A 533 51.13 -35.85 13.99
N GLY A 534 51.62 -35.32 15.10
CA GLY A 534 52.99 -34.82 15.32
C GLY A 534 52.93 -33.54 16.15
N ASP A 535 53.02 -33.64 17.49
CA ASP A 535 54.26 -33.62 18.31
C ASP A 535 54.48 -32.19 18.83
N SER A 536 54.92 -31.87 20.06
CA SER A 536 54.97 -32.49 21.39
C SER A 536 55.69 -31.49 22.31
N LEU A 537 55.41 -31.54 23.63
CA LEU A 537 56.26 -31.12 24.78
C LEU A 537 56.44 -29.60 25.07
N ASP A 538 56.51 -29.07 26.30
CA ASP A 538 56.47 -29.59 27.69
C ASP A 538 56.54 -28.39 28.69
N GLN A 539 56.22 -28.66 29.97
CA GLN A 539 56.46 -27.94 31.25
C GLN A 539 55.49 -26.82 31.65
N GLY A 540 54.86 -26.82 32.84
CA GLY A 540 54.82 -27.66 34.06
C GLY A 540 53.65 -27.11 34.91
N SER A 541 53.24 -27.55 36.09
CA SER A 541 53.65 -28.53 37.10
C SER A 541 52.53 -28.55 38.15
N ASP A 542 52.42 -29.65 38.90
CA ASP A 542 51.80 -29.82 40.24
C ASP A 542 50.26 -29.95 40.34
N ASP A 543 49.76 -31.20 40.39
CA ASP A 543 49.46 -31.98 41.62
C ASP A 543 49.20 -31.11 42.89
N ASP A 544 48.23 -31.34 43.77
CA ASP A 544 47.48 -32.54 44.13
C ASP A 544 46.40 -32.16 45.20
N GLU A 545 45.44 -33.06 45.38
CA GLU A 545 44.70 -33.37 46.64
C GLU A 545 43.77 -32.30 47.28
N ASP A 546 42.61 -32.59 47.88
CA ASP A 546 41.81 -33.80 48.07
C ASP A 546 40.51 -33.38 48.81
N GLY A 547 39.53 -34.30 48.89
CA GLY A 547 38.76 -34.45 50.14
C GLY A 547 37.28 -34.05 50.14
N ASP A 548 36.47 -34.89 49.49
CA ASP A 548 35.46 -35.78 50.09
C ASP A 548 34.47 -35.32 51.18
N GLU A 549 33.25 -35.86 51.00
CA GLU A 549 32.23 -36.34 51.97
C GLU A 549 31.55 -35.43 53.03
N GLY A 550 30.22 -35.67 53.16
CA GLY A 550 29.57 -35.72 54.48
C GLY A 550 28.35 -34.81 54.67
N GLY A 551 27.16 -35.41 54.76
CA GLY A 551 25.90 -34.74 55.09
C GLY A 551 25.49 -34.82 56.57
N GLU A 552 24.24 -34.38 56.78
CA GLU A 552 23.30 -34.58 57.90
C GLU A 552 23.28 -33.62 59.12
N ASP A 553 22.15 -32.88 59.16
CA ASP A 553 21.13 -32.77 60.23
C ASP A 553 21.42 -32.23 61.65
N GLY A 554 20.68 -31.15 62.00
CA GLY A 554 19.52 -31.31 62.91
C GLY A 554 19.34 -30.40 64.16
N GLN A 555 18.10 -29.89 64.30
CA GLN A 555 17.30 -29.55 65.52
C GLN A 555 17.46 -28.16 66.21
N GLY A 556 16.43 -27.48 66.77
CA GLY A 556 14.97 -27.72 66.87
C GLY A 556 14.19 -26.74 67.83
N GLN A 557 12.85 -26.66 67.64
CA GLN A 557 11.69 -26.46 68.58
C GLN A 557 11.39 -25.13 69.37
N ALA A 558 10.15 -24.71 69.75
CA ALA A 558 8.73 -25.10 69.51
C ALA A 558 7.66 -24.15 70.19
N ASN A 559 6.34 -24.42 69.89
CA ASN A 559 5.02 -24.22 70.61
C ASN A 559 4.07 -23.06 70.18
N GLY A 560 2.72 -23.16 70.03
CA GLY A 560 1.68 -24.22 70.05
C GLY A 560 0.19 -23.69 70.08
N ALA A 561 -0.80 -24.54 69.67
CA ALA A 561 -2.30 -24.55 69.83
C ALA A 561 -3.22 -23.59 68.99
N GLY A 562 -4.47 -23.87 68.52
CA GLY A 562 -5.40 -25.04 68.49
C GLY A 562 -6.91 -24.63 68.23
N GLU A 563 -7.53 -25.16 67.16
CA GLU A 563 -8.95 -25.52 66.80
C GLU A 563 -10.27 -24.76 67.17
N GLY A 564 -11.26 -24.79 66.23
CA GLY A 564 -12.72 -24.98 66.52
C GLY A 564 -13.79 -24.29 65.64
N ALA A 565 -14.74 -25.03 65.02
CA ALA A 565 -15.86 -24.56 64.17
C ALA A 565 -17.24 -25.20 64.54
N ALA A 566 -18.40 -24.54 64.27
CA ALA A 566 -19.65 -25.08 63.60
C ALA A 566 -21.03 -24.36 63.85
N LYS A 567 -21.76 -24.12 62.72
CA LYS A 567 -23.20 -24.41 62.34
C LYS A 567 -24.49 -23.69 62.89
N LYS A 568 -25.15 -22.95 61.97
CA LYS A 568 -26.53 -23.07 61.33
C LYS A 568 -27.90 -22.62 61.96
N LYS A 569 -28.74 -22.00 61.05
CA LYS A 569 -30.25 -21.90 60.88
C LYS A 569 -30.98 -20.66 61.48
N LYS A 570 -32.02 -19.98 60.93
CA LYS A 570 -33.08 -20.19 59.87
C LYS A 570 -33.79 -18.81 59.53
N LYS A 571 -34.06 -18.46 58.24
CA LYS A 571 -35.37 -18.17 57.50
C LYS A 571 -36.44 -17.25 58.18
N ARG A 572 -37.20 -16.29 57.57
CA ARG A 572 -37.84 -16.08 56.22
C ARG A 572 -38.53 -14.66 56.04
N LYS A 573 -38.36 -14.03 54.85
CA LYS A 573 -39.31 -13.24 53.94
C LYS A 573 -39.97 -11.88 54.37
N PRO A 574 -40.51 -10.99 53.46
CA PRO A 574 -40.44 -10.85 51.97
C PRO A 574 -40.35 -9.39 51.33
N ARG A 575 -39.89 -9.33 50.06
CA ARG A 575 -40.17 -8.45 48.85
C ARG A 575 -40.91 -7.08 48.90
N LYS A 576 -40.38 -6.08 48.15
CA LYS A 576 -40.96 -5.41 46.92
C LYS A 576 -39.94 -4.40 46.30
N LYS A 577 -39.42 -4.62 45.07
CA LYS A 577 -39.83 -4.18 43.69
C LYS A 577 -39.30 -2.79 43.24
N LYS A 578 -38.41 -2.79 42.22
CA LYS A 578 -38.71 -2.20 40.89
C LYS A 578 -37.84 -2.82 39.77
N LYS A 579 -38.38 -2.72 38.56
CA LYS A 579 -38.13 -3.46 37.31
C LYS A 579 -37.05 -2.79 36.43
N ALA A 580 -36.18 -3.64 35.88
CA ALA A 580 -35.73 -3.82 34.48
C ALA A 580 -35.67 -2.64 33.47
N GLY A 581 -34.52 -2.58 32.79
CA GLY A 581 -34.32 -2.10 31.41
C GLY A 581 -33.11 -2.80 30.77
N THR A 582 -33.33 -4.02 30.26
CA THR A 582 -32.68 -4.73 29.12
C THR A 582 -31.15 -4.67 28.90
N GLY A 583 -30.46 -5.78 29.23
CA GLY A 583 -29.36 -6.31 28.40
C GLY A 583 -29.90 -7.30 27.36
N ALA A 584 -29.15 -7.95 26.47
CA ALA A 584 -27.74 -7.92 26.06
C ALA A 584 -27.62 -8.88 24.85
N ALA A 585 -26.56 -8.76 24.05
CA ALA A 585 -25.87 -9.88 23.40
C ALA A 585 -24.53 -9.34 22.88
N GLY A 586 -23.33 -9.85 23.17
CA GLY A 586 -22.91 -11.01 23.94
C GLY A 586 -21.48 -11.38 23.50
N GLY A 587 -20.50 -11.11 24.36
CA GLY A 587 -19.09 -11.49 24.20
C GLY A 587 -18.27 -10.86 25.33
N GLY A 588 -17.89 -11.62 26.36
CA GLY A 588 -17.21 -11.08 27.54
C GLY A 588 -15.84 -10.49 27.19
N ALA A 589 -15.62 -9.21 27.52
CA ALA A 589 -14.32 -8.57 27.37
C ALA A 589 -13.30 -9.24 28.31
N LYS A 590 -12.27 -9.88 27.75
CA LYS A 590 -11.06 -10.22 28.52
C LYS A 590 -10.35 -8.89 28.80
N GLY A 591 -10.14 -8.51 30.06
CA GLY A 591 -9.31 -7.35 30.40
C GLY A 591 -7.82 -7.63 30.15
N GLN A 592 -7.01 -6.58 30.05
CA GLN A 592 -5.55 -6.69 29.97
C GLN A 592 -4.97 -7.34 31.24
N SER A 593 -3.82 -8.03 31.12
CA SER A 593 -3.08 -8.59 32.27
C SER A 593 -2.25 -7.52 33.01
N ALA A 594 -1.70 -7.85 34.18
CA ALA A 594 -0.75 -7.02 34.90
C ALA A 594 0.49 -7.87 35.30
N PRO A 595 1.67 -7.68 34.67
CA PRO A 595 1.98 -6.71 33.61
C PRO A 595 1.16 -6.94 32.32
N PRO A 596 0.98 -5.91 31.48
CA PRO A 596 0.26 -6.03 30.22
C PRO A 596 1.01 -6.96 29.26
N ARG A 597 0.35 -8.04 28.85
CA ARG A 597 0.94 -9.13 28.03
C ARG A 597 -0.01 -9.71 26.98
N ILE A 598 -1.30 -9.32 27.00
CA ILE A 598 -2.27 -9.74 26.00
C ILE A 598 -2.18 -8.77 24.82
N PRO A 599 -1.94 -9.25 23.58
CA PRO A 599 -1.92 -8.39 22.40
C PRO A 599 -3.23 -7.59 22.27
N VAL A 600 -3.13 -6.29 21.98
CA VAL A 600 -4.29 -5.40 21.84
C VAL A 600 -5.27 -5.92 20.79
N LYS A 601 -4.78 -6.49 19.70
CA LYS A 601 -5.60 -7.16 18.67
C LYS A 601 -6.51 -8.27 19.22
N GLN A 602 -6.10 -8.97 20.29
CA GLN A 602 -6.94 -10.00 20.92
C GLN A 602 -8.03 -9.41 21.82
N LEU A 603 -7.84 -8.17 22.30
CA LEU A 603 -8.86 -7.43 23.06
C LEU A 603 -9.93 -6.84 22.13
N PHE A 604 -9.57 -6.54 20.89
CA PHE A 604 -10.44 -5.97 19.86
C PHE A 604 -10.52 -6.87 18.61
N PRO A 605 -11.19 -8.04 18.69
CA PRO A 605 -11.19 -9.06 17.61
C PRO A 605 -11.86 -8.63 16.31
N ASN A 606 -12.59 -7.51 16.30
CA ASN A 606 -13.24 -6.94 15.12
C ASN A 606 -12.43 -5.78 14.51
N ASP A 607 -11.16 -5.62 14.91
CA ASP A 607 -10.27 -4.51 14.50
C ASP A 607 -10.87 -3.11 14.75
N SER A 608 -11.73 -3.00 15.77
CA SER A 608 -12.37 -1.74 16.20
C SER A 608 -11.67 -1.19 17.44
N TYR A 609 -10.53 -0.53 17.23
CA TYR A 609 -9.74 0.09 18.29
C TYR A 609 -10.35 1.44 18.74
N PRO A 610 -10.07 1.88 19.99
CA PRO A 610 -10.57 3.17 20.48
C PRO A 610 -10.10 4.34 19.62
N VAL A 611 -11.04 5.21 19.27
CA VAL A 611 -10.76 6.50 18.61
C VAL A 611 -10.05 7.41 19.61
N GLY A 612 -9.07 8.19 19.13
CA GLY A 612 -8.46 9.26 19.92
C GLY A 612 -9.43 10.41 20.18
N GLU A 613 -8.91 11.53 20.69
CA GLU A 613 -9.71 12.75 20.82
C GLU A 613 -9.89 13.39 19.44
N GLU A 614 -11.12 13.33 18.91
CA GLU A 614 -11.51 14.02 17.68
C GLU A 614 -11.87 15.48 17.98
N VAL A 615 -11.20 16.39 17.28
CA VAL A 615 -11.39 17.85 17.40
C VAL A 615 -11.77 18.41 16.04
N ASP A 616 -12.94 19.05 15.98
CA ASP A 616 -13.39 19.74 14.77
C ASP A 616 -12.43 20.86 14.37
N TYR A 617 -12.18 20.99 13.07
CA TYR A 617 -11.47 22.16 12.54
C TYR A 617 -12.32 23.43 12.73
N LYS A 618 -11.64 24.57 12.87
CA LYS A 618 -12.28 25.88 13.10
C LYS A 618 -12.11 26.80 11.90
N ASN A 619 -12.78 27.95 11.94
CA ASN A 619 -12.67 29.04 10.98
C ASN A 619 -12.95 28.57 9.54
N ASP A 620 -12.12 28.98 8.58
CA ASP A 620 -12.24 28.62 7.15
C ASP A 620 -12.19 27.11 6.90
N ASN A 621 -11.72 26.31 7.87
CA ASN A 621 -11.69 24.85 7.80
C ASN A 621 -12.88 24.16 8.50
N ALA A 622 -13.82 24.90 9.11
CA ALA A 622 -14.98 24.31 9.79
C ALA A 622 -15.96 23.56 8.88
N TYR A 623 -15.97 23.86 7.57
CA TYR A 623 -16.79 23.15 6.58
C TYR A 623 -16.42 21.67 6.46
N ARG A 624 -15.20 21.28 6.86
CA ARG A 624 -14.66 19.93 6.74
C ARG A 624 -15.43 18.92 7.59
N THR A 625 -15.91 19.33 8.77
CA THR A 625 -16.68 18.48 9.68
C THR A 625 -17.99 18.00 9.04
N THR A 626 -18.66 18.87 8.28
CA THR A 626 -19.97 18.55 7.68
C THR A 626 -19.89 18.15 6.22
N SER A 627 -18.78 18.44 5.53
CA SER A 627 -18.57 18.07 4.13
C SER A 627 -18.60 16.55 3.93
N GLU A 628 -19.54 16.06 3.13
CA GLU A 628 -19.64 14.64 2.80
C GLU A 628 -18.45 14.15 1.95
N GLU A 629 -17.83 15.03 1.16
CA GLU A 629 -16.58 14.72 0.46
C GLU A 629 -15.46 14.43 1.46
N LYS A 630 -15.27 15.30 2.45
CA LYS A 630 -14.21 15.12 3.46
C LYS A 630 -14.47 13.91 4.35
N LYS A 631 -15.73 13.65 4.74
CA LYS A 631 -16.08 12.41 5.43
C LYS A 631 -15.86 11.17 4.55
N ALA A 632 -16.13 11.24 3.24
CA ALA A 632 -15.88 10.14 2.33
C ALA A 632 -14.38 9.84 2.20
N LEU A 633 -13.54 10.86 2.03
CA LEU A 633 -12.08 10.73 2.02
C LEU A 633 -11.55 10.13 3.32
N ASP A 634 -12.07 10.57 4.46
CA ASP A 634 -11.70 10.04 5.77
C ASP A 634 -12.08 8.55 5.92
N ARG A 635 -13.28 8.15 5.46
CA ARG A 635 -13.72 6.74 5.45
C ARG A 635 -12.84 5.84 4.58
N MET A 636 -12.22 6.36 3.54
CA MET A 636 -11.34 5.58 2.65
C MET A 636 -10.00 5.21 3.33
N ASN A 637 -9.63 5.86 4.42
CA ASN A 637 -8.37 5.63 5.16
C ASN A 637 -8.55 4.69 6.37
N GLN A 638 -9.53 3.79 6.35
CA GLN A 638 -9.87 2.98 7.53
C GLN A 638 -8.73 2.08 8.02
N ASP A 639 -7.97 1.45 7.12
CA ASP A 639 -6.81 0.62 7.50
C ASP A 639 -5.70 1.46 8.15
N PHE A 640 -5.41 2.64 7.59
CA PHE A 640 -4.48 3.61 8.15
C PHE A 640 -4.89 4.03 9.57
N LEU A 641 -6.18 4.33 9.78
CA LEU A 641 -6.70 4.72 11.09
C LEU A 641 -6.66 3.56 12.08
N ASN A 642 -6.97 2.33 11.64
CA ASN A 642 -6.94 1.15 12.51
C ASN A 642 -5.52 0.83 12.98
N GLU A 643 -4.51 0.89 12.10
CA GLU A 643 -3.10 0.68 12.46
C GLU A 643 -2.64 1.70 13.52
N TYR A 644 -2.91 2.99 13.31
CA TYR A 644 -2.55 4.02 14.28
C TYR A 644 -3.32 3.89 15.61
N ARG A 645 -4.63 3.60 15.57
CA ARG A 645 -5.45 3.46 16.78
C ARG A 645 -5.03 2.24 17.60
N GLN A 646 -4.67 1.13 16.95
CA GLN A 646 -4.10 -0.03 17.63
C GLN A 646 -2.76 0.34 18.29
N ALA A 647 -1.84 0.98 17.56
CA ALA A 647 -0.56 1.42 18.13
C ALA A 647 -0.74 2.40 19.30
N ALA A 648 -1.69 3.33 19.20
CA ALA A 648 -2.01 4.29 20.25
C ALA A 648 -2.61 3.61 21.49
N GLU A 649 -3.42 2.58 21.30
CA GLU A 649 -3.98 1.79 22.40
C GLU A 649 -2.90 0.98 23.12
N VAL A 650 -1.94 0.42 22.38
CA VAL A 650 -0.75 -0.19 22.99
C VAL A 650 0.00 0.84 23.83
N HIS A 651 0.23 2.04 23.28
CA HIS A 651 0.93 3.12 24.00
C HIS A 651 0.21 3.50 25.30
N ARG A 652 -1.12 3.71 25.25
CA ARG A 652 -1.96 4.00 26.42
C ARG A 652 -1.88 2.93 27.50
N GLU A 653 -2.00 1.66 27.14
CA GLU A 653 -1.95 0.56 28.10
C GLU A 653 -0.55 0.42 28.74
N VAL A 654 0.51 0.55 27.93
CA VAL A 654 1.89 0.47 28.42
C VAL A 654 2.21 1.64 29.33
N ARG A 655 1.91 2.88 28.94
CA ARG A 655 2.24 4.06 29.76
C ARG A 655 1.44 4.11 31.06
N LYS A 656 0.18 3.69 31.04
CA LYS A 656 -0.65 3.57 32.24
C LYS A 656 -0.04 2.59 33.25
N TYR A 657 0.49 1.47 32.77
CA TYR A 657 1.21 0.52 33.63
C TYR A 657 2.56 1.10 34.11
N ALA A 658 3.29 1.79 33.23
CA ALA A 658 4.56 2.43 33.55
C ALA A 658 4.41 3.50 34.65
N GLN A 659 3.49 4.46 34.49
CA GLN A 659 3.18 5.51 35.47
C GLN A 659 2.83 4.94 36.86
N LYS A 660 2.15 3.80 36.89
CA LYS A 660 1.78 3.12 38.15
C LYS A 660 2.95 2.39 38.81
N THR A 661 3.91 1.90 38.03
CA THR A 661 4.93 0.94 38.49
C THR A 661 6.28 1.59 38.73
N ILE A 662 6.66 2.56 37.90
CA ILE A 662 7.92 3.29 37.99
C ILE A 662 7.97 4.06 39.31
N LYS A 663 9.07 3.89 40.04
CA LYS A 663 9.32 4.54 41.33
C LYS A 663 10.81 4.75 41.55
N PRO A 664 11.21 5.71 42.40
CA PRO A 664 12.59 5.88 42.82
C PRO A 664 13.18 4.57 43.35
N GLY A 665 14.45 4.33 43.03
CA GLY A 665 15.20 3.11 43.34
C GLY A 665 15.26 2.09 42.20
N MET A 666 14.39 2.18 41.19
CA MET A 666 14.51 1.36 39.98
C MET A 666 15.68 1.83 39.12
N SER A 667 16.43 0.89 38.55
CA SER A 667 17.42 1.20 37.51
C SER A 667 16.72 1.67 36.24
N LEU A 668 17.39 2.53 35.47
CA LEU A 668 16.82 2.98 34.20
C LEU A 668 16.71 1.83 33.19
N THR A 669 17.56 0.81 33.31
CA THR A 669 17.48 -0.42 32.50
C THR A 669 16.19 -1.18 32.79
N GLU A 670 15.85 -1.39 34.07
CA GLU A 670 14.59 -2.05 34.46
C GLU A 670 13.36 -1.27 33.96
N ILE A 671 13.42 0.06 33.98
CA ILE A 671 12.33 0.90 33.49
C ILE A 671 12.18 0.79 31.97
N ALA A 672 13.30 0.84 31.23
CA ALA A 672 13.28 0.71 29.78
C ALA A 672 12.74 -0.66 29.35
N GLU A 673 13.24 -1.74 29.97
CA GLU A 673 12.78 -3.10 29.67
C GLU A 673 11.31 -3.30 30.03
N LEU A 674 10.82 -2.73 31.15
CA LEU A 674 9.42 -2.78 31.53
C LEU A 674 8.50 -2.21 30.43
N ILE A 675 8.84 -1.06 29.88
CA ILE A 675 8.06 -0.38 28.84
C ILE A 675 8.16 -1.15 27.53
N GLU A 676 9.38 -1.46 27.08
CA GLU A 676 9.60 -2.11 25.79
C GLU A 676 9.02 -3.52 25.74
N ASP A 677 9.09 -4.29 26.83
CA ASP A 677 8.43 -5.59 26.90
C ASP A 677 6.92 -5.46 26.88
N GLY A 678 6.35 -4.45 27.54
CA GLY A 678 4.93 -4.11 27.41
C GLY A 678 4.56 -3.91 25.94
N THR A 679 5.28 -3.04 25.24
CA THR A 679 5.05 -2.72 23.83
C THR A 679 5.15 -3.94 22.92
N ARG A 680 6.22 -4.74 23.05
CA ARG A 680 6.44 -5.95 22.24
C ARG A 680 5.31 -6.98 22.42
N HIS A 681 4.90 -7.24 23.67
CA HIS A 681 3.79 -8.18 23.91
C HIS A 681 2.46 -7.64 23.39
N LEU A 682 2.18 -6.34 23.57
CA LEU A 682 0.88 -5.75 23.23
C LEU A 682 0.70 -5.53 21.73
N THR A 683 1.79 -5.30 20.99
CA THR A 683 1.79 -5.33 19.52
C THR A 683 1.72 -6.76 18.98
N GLY A 684 2.23 -7.74 19.73
CA GLY A 684 2.38 -9.12 19.27
C GLY A 684 3.68 -9.37 18.49
N HIS A 685 4.57 -8.37 18.46
CA HIS A 685 5.84 -8.41 17.74
C HIS A 685 7.00 -8.33 18.73
N MET A 686 7.66 -9.46 18.94
CA MET A 686 8.72 -9.60 19.94
C MET A 686 10.08 -9.07 19.46
N GLY A 687 10.22 -8.85 18.15
CA GLY A 687 11.44 -8.33 17.53
C GLY A 687 12.64 -9.27 17.66
N LEU A 688 12.38 -10.56 17.84
CA LEU A 688 13.41 -11.61 17.96
C LEU A 688 13.67 -12.33 16.64
N GLU A 689 12.63 -12.44 15.82
CA GLU A 689 12.74 -12.99 14.49
C GLU A 689 13.14 -11.88 13.52
N GLU A 690 14.03 -12.21 12.59
CA GLU A 690 14.50 -11.29 11.58
C GLU A 690 13.32 -10.72 10.77
N GLY A 691 13.14 -9.39 10.81
CA GLY A 691 12.03 -8.73 10.11
C GLY A 691 10.76 -8.52 10.93
N ASP A 692 10.61 -9.17 12.08
CA ASP A 692 9.40 -9.05 12.91
C ASP A 692 9.19 -7.61 13.40
N ASN A 693 10.26 -6.96 13.86
CA ASN A 693 10.19 -5.58 14.35
C ASN A 693 9.84 -4.56 13.25
N ILE A 694 9.92 -4.90 11.96
CA ILE A 694 9.43 -4.01 10.88
C ILE A 694 7.90 -4.08 10.75
N LEU A 695 7.28 -5.20 11.13
CA LEU A 695 5.83 -5.38 11.07
C LEU A 695 5.13 -4.64 12.21
N GLY A 696 5.77 -4.55 13.36
CA GLY A 696 5.28 -3.80 14.51
C GLY A 696 6.21 -3.92 15.71
N GLY A 697 6.00 -3.11 16.74
CA GLY A 697 6.81 -3.15 17.96
C GLY A 697 7.19 -1.77 18.44
N VAL A 698 8.41 -1.66 18.97
CA VAL A 698 8.96 -0.40 19.49
C VAL A 698 9.47 0.43 18.31
N ALA A 699 8.91 1.62 18.12
CA ALA A 699 9.21 2.46 16.96
C ALA A 699 10.55 3.18 17.07
N PHE A 700 10.93 3.56 18.29
CA PHE A 700 12.21 4.15 18.64
C PHE A 700 12.52 3.85 20.11
N PRO A 701 13.80 3.86 20.53
CA PRO A 701 14.17 3.44 21.87
C PRO A 701 13.51 4.24 22.99
N THR A 702 13.19 3.59 24.10
CA THR A 702 12.57 4.25 25.25
C THR A 702 13.52 5.28 25.88
N GLY A 703 13.25 6.55 25.62
CA GLY A 703 13.87 7.72 26.23
C GLY A 703 13.52 7.82 27.70
N LEU A 704 14.56 7.93 28.54
CA LEU A 704 14.50 8.05 30.00
C LEU A 704 15.42 9.18 30.47
N SER A 705 15.35 10.32 29.77
CA SER A 705 16.22 11.47 30.02
C SER A 705 15.92 12.10 31.39
N ILE A 706 16.95 12.35 32.19
CA ILE A 706 16.81 12.82 33.59
C ILE A 706 17.36 14.25 33.77
N ASN A 707 16.62 15.05 34.54
CA ASN A 707 16.98 16.41 34.98
C ASN A 707 17.29 17.32 33.78
N HIS A 708 18.51 17.85 33.70
CA HIS A 708 18.99 18.71 32.61
C HIS A 708 19.07 18.03 31.24
N CYS A 709 19.05 16.69 31.16
CA CYS A 709 18.93 15.99 29.89
C CYS A 709 17.48 16.02 29.41
N ALA A 710 17.21 16.63 28.27
CA ALA A 710 15.86 16.77 27.73
C ALA A 710 15.41 15.52 26.96
N ALA A 711 16.22 15.04 26.02
CA ALA A 711 15.84 13.99 25.07
C ALA A 711 16.99 13.03 24.73
N HIS A 712 16.67 11.95 24.02
CA HIS A 712 17.59 10.97 23.42
C HIS A 712 18.53 10.21 24.37
N TYR A 713 18.23 10.15 25.67
CA TYR A 713 18.93 9.27 26.58
C TYR A 713 18.15 7.97 26.84
N THR A 714 18.79 6.83 26.58
CA THR A 714 18.35 5.52 27.06
C THR A 714 19.58 4.76 27.58
N PRO A 715 19.48 3.91 28.62
CA PRO A 715 20.65 3.21 29.16
C PRO A 715 21.28 2.25 28.13
N ASN A 716 22.61 2.25 28.03
CA ASN A 716 23.36 1.18 27.38
C ASN A 716 23.61 0.02 28.36
N ALA A 717 24.07 -1.13 27.85
CA ALA A 717 24.47 -2.26 28.69
C ALA A 717 25.49 -1.84 29.78
N GLY A 718 25.28 -2.32 31.01
CA GLY A 718 26.13 -1.99 32.16
C GLY A 718 25.84 -0.65 32.84
N ASN A 719 24.83 0.11 32.38
CA ASN A 719 24.38 1.31 33.06
C ASN A 719 23.91 1.00 34.49
N LYS A 720 24.34 1.80 35.46
CA LYS A 720 24.00 1.65 36.89
C LYS A 720 23.17 2.82 37.42
N MET A 721 22.64 3.67 36.54
CA MET A 721 21.85 4.82 36.96
C MET A 721 20.51 4.31 37.49
N THR A 722 20.16 4.80 38.67
CA THR A 722 18.87 4.54 39.32
C THR A 722 18.08 5.82 39.39
N LEU A 723 16.79 5.74 39.08
CA LEU A 723 15.85 6.83 39.25
C LEU A 723 15.82 7.24 40.73
N LYS A 724 15.98 8.53 41.02
CA LYS A 724 15.96 9.06 42.38
C LYS A 724 14.67 9.80 42.68
N GLN A 725 14.49 10.10 43.96
CA GLN A 725 13.33 10.83 44.46
C GLN A 725 13.31 12.26 43.88
N GLU A 726 14.48 12.90 43.80
CA GLU A 726 14.64 14.28 43.33
C GLU A 726 14.65 14.44 41.80
N ASP A 727 14.58 13.34 41.04
CA ASP A 727 14.73 13.37 39.58
C ASP A 727 13.46 13.81 38.85
N VAL A 728 13.65 14.52 37.74
CA VAL A 728 12.63 14.81 36.72
C VAL A 728 12.97 13.99 35.47
N MET A 729 12.21 12.92 35.24
CA MET A 729 12.46 11.97 34.15
C MET A 729 11.41 12.13 33.05
N LYS A 730 11.88 12.29 31.81
CA LYS A 730 11.01 12.20 30.62
C LYS A 730 10.94 10.73 30.21
N VAL A 731 9.72 10.22 30.08
CA VAL A 731 9.44 8.89 29.53
C VAL A 731 8.87 9.09 28.14
N ASP A 732 9.68 8.74 27.15
CA ASP A 732 9.39 8.95 25.75
C ASP A 732 9.58 7.62 25.00
N PHE A 733 8.52 7.10 24.39
CA PHE A 733 8.61 5.84 23.68
C PHE A 733 7.60 5.76 22.55
N GLY A 734 8.02 5.15 21.44
CA GLY A 734 7.18 4.98 20.28
C GLY A 734 6.63 3.58 20.14
N VAL A 735 5.42 3.48 19.60
CA VAL A 735 4.81 2.21 19.16
C VAL A 735 4.52 2.32 17.68
N HIS A 736 4.76 1.26 16.90
CA HIS A 736 4.28 1.23 15.53
C HIS A 736 3.67 -0.11 15.13
N LEU A 737 2.83 -0.04 14.11
CA LEU A 737 2.39 -1.17 13.30
C LEU A 737 2.56 -0.78 11.84
N ASN A 738 3.23 -1.62 11.06
CA ASN A 738 3.49 -1.40 9.64
C ASN A 738 4.07 0.01 9.36
N GLY A 739 4.97 0.46 10.23
CA GLY A 739 5.60 1.78 10.18
C GLY A 739 4.69 2.98 10.51
N ARG A 740 3.44 2.79 10.95
CA ARG A 740 2.59 3.86 11.50
C ARG A 740 2.99 4.15 12.94
N ILE A 741 3.76 5.21 13.15
CA ILE A 741 4.42 5.48 14.44
C ILE A 741 3.55 6.39 15.30
N VAL A 742 3.18 5.90 16.48
CA VAL A 742 2.67 6.73 17.56
C VAL A 742 3.83 7.14 18.44
N ASP A 743 4.16 8.42 18.34
CA ASP A 743 5.09 9.16 19.17
C ASP A 743 4.32 9.90 20.29
N SER A 744 4.68 9.64 21.55
CA SER A 744 4.05 10.29 22.70
C SER A 744 4.88 10.07 23.96
N ALA A 745 4.98 11.14 24.74
CA ALA A 745 5.86 11.25 25.89
C ALA A 745 5.17 11.98 27.05
N PHE A 746 5.64 11.67 28.27
CA PHE A 746 5.22 12.34 29.49
C PHE A 746 6.38 12.46 30.48
N THR A 747 6.26 13.40 31.42
CA THR A 747 7.26 13.58 32.48
C THR A 747 6.79 12.96 33.79
N MET A 748 7.70 12.26 34.48
CA MET A 748 7.55 11.79 35.85
C MET A 748 8.46 12.59 36.78
N ALA A 749 7.88 13.11 37.85
CA ALA A 749 8.58 13.71 38.96
C ALA A 749 7.89 13.26 40.27
N PHE A 750 8.65 13.18 41.36
CA PHE A 750 8.14 12.66 42.64
C PHE A 750 8.08 13.72 43.74
N GLU A 751 8.61 14.92 43.47
CA GLU A 751 8.62 16.05 44.38
C GLU A 751 7.68 17.16 43.88
N PRO A 752 6.79 17.71 44.73
CA PRO A 752 5.82 18.72 44.33
C PRO A 752 6.42 20.03 43.78
N GLN A 753 7.68 20.32 44.10
CA GLN A 753 8.36 21.52 43.59
C GLN A 753 8.47 21.57 42.06
N TYR A 754 8.29 20.42 41.39
CA TYR A 754 8.31 20.32 39.94
C TYR A 754 6.91 20.41 39.30
N ASP A 755 5.83 20.44 40.09
CA ASP A 755 4.45 20.40 39.56
C ASP A 755 4.18 21.55 38.58
N ASN A 756 4.65 22.76 38.89
CA ASN A 756 4.50 23.91 37.99
C ASN A 756 5.33 23.78 36.71
N LEU A 757 6.49 23.12 36.77
CA LEU A 757 7.28 22.80 35.57
C LEU A 757 6.52 21.83 34.66
N LEU A 758 5.94 20.77 35.21
CA LEU A 758 5.15 19.81 34.46
C LEU A 758 3.87 20.45 33.90
N ALA A 759 3.18 21.28 34.70
CA ALA A 759 1.97 21.97 34.28
C ALA A 759 2.21 22.92 33.11
N ALA A 760 3.31 23.70 33.16
CA ALA A 760 3.69 24.61 32.09
C ALA A 760 3.91 23.87 30.76
N VAL A 761 4.68 22.79 30.79
CA VAL A 761 4.97 22.00 29.58
C VAL A 761 3.73 21.29 29.06
N LYS A 762 2.88 20.77 29.96
CA LYS A 762 1.62 20.14 29.57
C LYS A 762 0.66 21.13 28.91
N ASP A 763 0.53 22.34 29.45
CA ASP A 763 -0.31 23.38 28.85
C ASP A 763 0.28 23.91 27.54
N ALA A 764 1.60 24.07 27.44
CA ALA A 764 2.27 24.45 26.21
C ALA A 764 2.06 23.40 25.10
N THR A 765 2.22 22.10 25.40
CA THR A 765 1.92 21.02 24.44
C THR A 765 0.45 21.03 24.04
N ASN A 766 -0.48 21.16 24.98
CA ASN A 766 -1.91 21.24 24.65
C ASN A 766 -2.27 22.50 23.87
N THR A 767 -1.57 23.61 24.08
CA THR A 767 -1.69 24.82 23.27
C THR A 767 -1.23 24.56 21.84
N GLY A 768 -0.07 23.93 21.65
CA GLY A 768 0.38 23.47 20.33
C GLY A 768 -0.62 22.54 19.66
N VAL A 769 -1.15 21.55 20.37
CA VAL A 769 -2.18 20.63 19.86
C VAL A 769 -3.45 21.37 19.49
N ARG A 770 -3.90 22.36 20.28
CA ARG A 770 -5.08 23.18 19.97
C ARG A 770 -4.87 24.05 18.72
N ALA A 771 -3.70 24.68 18.60
CA ALA A 771 -3.31 25.57 17.51
C ALA A 771 -3.09 24.81 16.19
N ALA A 772 -2.63 23.56 16.27
CA ALA A 772 -2.40 22.70 15.12
C ALA A 772 -3.69 22.43 14.33
N GLY A 773 -3.58 22.42 13.00
CA GLY A 773 -4.68 22.13 12.09
C GLY A 773 -4.29 22.39 10.64
N ILE A 774 -5.07 21.89 9.69
CA ILE A 774 -4.83 22.14 8.26
C ILE A 774 -4.76 23.66 8.02
N ASP A 775 -3.78 24.08 7.24
CA ASP A 775 -3.40 25.46 6.92
C ASP A 775 -2.78 26.29 8.07
N ALA A 776 -2.67 25.75 9.28
CA ALA A 776 -2.02 26.44 10.39
C ALA A 776 -0.52 26.61 10.11
N ARG A 777 0.01 27.81 10.36
CA ARG A 777 1.41 28.13 10.12
C ARG A 777 2.27 27.66 11.29
N LEU A 778 3.31 26.90 10.99
CA LEU A 778 4.19 26.32 12.01
C LEU A 778 4.87 27.40 12.88
N GLY A 779 5.24 28.54 12.30
CA GLY A 779 5.85 29.65 13.05
C GLY A 779 4.90 30.34 14.05
N GLU A 780 3.59 30.35 13.76
CA GLU A 780 2.56 30.91 14.64
C GLU A 780 2.26 29.96 15.79
N ILE A 781 2.14 28.65 15.50
CA ILE A 781 2.01 27.59 16.51
C ILE A 781 3.16 27.69 17.53
N GLY A 782 4.40 27.85 17.05
CA GLY A 782 5.55 28.03 17.95
C GLY A 782 5.49 29.29 18.81
N GLY A 783 4.87 30.36 18.31
CA GLY A 783 4.63 31.57 19.11
C GLY A 783 3.62 31.35 20.23
N GLU A 784 2.51 30.65 19.95
CA GLU A 784 1.49 30.31 20.94
C GLU A 784 2.03 29.34 22.01
N ILE A 785 2.81 28.34 21.59
CA ILE A 785 3.50 27.41 22.51
C ILE A 785 4.43 28.19 23.43
N GLN A 786 5.23 29.10 22.89
CA GLN A 786 6.16 29.90 23.69
C GLN A 786 5.45 30.78 24.69
N GLU A 787 4.38 31.46 24.27
CA GLU A 787 3.59 32.34 25.13
C GLU A 787 2.99 31.55 26.31
N ALA A 788 2.41 30.37 26.04
CA ALA A 788 1.88 29.49 27.08
C ALA A 788 2.97 28.94 28.00
N MET A 789 4.13 28.54 27.47
CA MET A 789 5.23 28.01 28.27
C MET A 789 5.84 29.07 29.19
N GLU A 790 6.16 30.24 28.63
CA GLU A 790 6.90 31.30 29.31
C GLU A 790 6.00 32.17 30.21
N SER A 791 4.69 31.90 30.26
CA SER A 791 3.79 32.51 31.27
C SER A 791 3.90 31.87 32.66
N TYR A 792 4.65 30.76 32.78
CA TYR A 792 4.84 30.05 34.04
C TYR A 792 6.22 30.29 34.65
N GLU A 793 6.27 30.18 35.98
CA GLU A 793 7.48 30.08 36.77
C GLU A 793 7.35 28.92 37.76
N CYS A 794 8.46 28.37 38.22
CA CYS A 794 8.48 27.34 39.26
C CYS A 794 9.48 27.71 40.36
N GLU A 795 9.18 27.34 41.60
CA GLU A 795 10.07 27.50 42.74
C GLU A 795 10.69 26.14 43.08
N ILE A 796 12.01 26.02 42.95
CA ILE A 796 12.74 24.78 43.22
C ILE A 796 13.83 25.09 44.24
N ASN A 797 13.81 24.37 45.37
CA ASN A 797 14.72 24.60 46.51
C ASN A 797 14.77 26.06 46.99
N GLY A 798 13.63 26.77 47.00
CA GLY A 798 13.53 28.17 47.45
C GLY A 798 14.01 29.20 46.43
N GLN A 799 14.31 28.80 45.19
CA GLN A 799 14.70 29.69 44.09
C GLN A 799 13.63 29.65 42.99
N THR A 800 13.12 30.82 42.60
CA THR A 800 12.20 30.95 41.48
C THR A 800 12.94 30.94 40.15
N TYR A 801 12.42 30.18 39.19
CA TYR A 801 12.91 30.07 37.82
C TYR A 801 11.77 30.36 36.84
N PRO A 802 11.95 31.28 35.88
CA PRO A 802 11.07 31.34 34.72
C PRO A 802 11.28 30.07 33.88
N ILE A 803 10.18 29.49 33.38
CA ILE A 803 10.25 28.33 32.51
C ILE A 803 10.47 28.80 31.08
N LYS A 804 11.46 28.23 30.40
CA LYS A 804 11.82 28.60 29.03
C LYS A 804 11.59 27.44 28.09
N ALA A 805 11.01 27.72 26.92
CA ALA A 805 10.99 26.76 25.83
C ALA A 805 12.43 26.44 25.38
N ILE A 806 12.75 25.16 25.16
CA ILE A 806 14.06 24.76 24.62
C ILE A 806 14.09 25.06 23.12
N ARG A 807 14.61 26.23 22.75
CA ARG A 807 14.44 26.81 21.41
C ARG A 807 15.04 26.04 20.23
N ASN A 808 15.88 25.04 20.48
CA ASN A 808 16.48 24.18 19.46
C ASN A 808 15.99 22.71 19.55
N LEU A 809 14.85 22.49 20.21
CA LEU A 809 14.01 21.30 20.06
C LEU A 809 12.68 21.69 19.43
N ASN A 810 12.03 20.73 18.79
CA ASN A 810 10.89 20.97 17.91
C ASN A 810 10.04 19.71 17.87
N GLY A 811 8.72 19.84 17.71
CA GLY A 811 7.93 18.73 17.17
C GLY A 811 8.23 18.49 15.70
N HIS A 812 7.60 17.48 15.10
CA HIS A 812 7.93 17.09 13.74
C HIS A 812 6.80 16.34 13.03
N THR A 813 6.86 16.32 11.70
CA THR A 813 6.05 15.41 10.89
C THR A 813 6.52 13.97 11.08
N ILE A 814 5.59 13.03 11.13
CA ILE A 814 5.83 11.58 11.13
C ILE A 814 5.40 11.01 9.77
N SER A 815 6.24 10.18 9.18
CA SER A 815 5.91 9.40 7.97
C SER A 815 6.07 7.90 8.24
N GLN A 816 5.56 7.07 7.33
CA GLN A 816 5.66 5.63 7.48
C GLN A 816 7.14 5.21 7.59
N TYR A 817 7.50 4.54 8.69
CA TYR A 817 8.88 4.14 9.03
C TYR A 817 9.90 5.29 9.21
N SER A 818 9.45 6.54 9.27
CA SER A 818 10.33 7.70 9.43
C SER A 818 9.79 8.63 10.51
N ILE A 819 10.46 8.64 11.66
CA ILE A 819 10.04 9.41 12.83
C ILE A 819 9.98 10.92 12.54
N HIS A 820 10.94 11.46 11.78
CA HIS A 820 10.99 12.88 11.41
C HIS A 820 10.55 13.18 9.97
N GLY A 821 9.77 12.31 9.32
CA GLY A 821 9.16 12.60 8.01
C GLY A 821 10.11 12.58 6.80
N GLY A 822 11.35 12.13 6.96
CA GLY A 822 12.33 12.01 5.89
C GLY A 822 12.78 13.36 5.30
N SER A 823 13.13 13.38 4.01
CA SER A 823 13.59 14.59 3.32
C SER A 823 12.52 15.69 3.15
N SER A 824 11.25 15.33 3.32
CA SER A 824 10.10 16.24 3.27
C SER A 824 9.49 16.53 4.64
N GLY A 825 10.15 16.09 5.72
CA GLY A 825 9.66 16.30 7.08
C GLY A 825 9.69 17.76 7.48
N LYS A 826 8.65 18.20 8.19
CA LYS A 826 8.53 19.57 8.70
C LYS A 826 8.84 19.58 10.19
N SER A 827 9.50 20.63 10.67
CA SER A 827 9.72 20.86 12.09
C SER A 827 8.64 21.80 12.63
N VAL A 828 8.01 21.45 13.75
CA VAL A 828 7.05 22.27 14.49
C VAL A 828 7.83 23.07 15.54
N PRO A 829 8.05 24.38 15.34
CA PRO A 829 8.74 25.22 16.32
C PRO A 829 7.99 25.25 17.65
N ILE A 830 8.73 25.30 18.76
CA ILE A 830 8.18 25.57 20.10
C ILE A 830 8.52 26.99 20.60
N ILE A 831 9.10 27.79 19.70
CA ILE A 831 9.29 29.23 19.85
C ILE A 831 8.79 29.95 18.61
N LYS A 832 8.48 31.24 18.76
CA LYS A 832 8.13 32.07 17.61
C LYS A 832 9.24 32.03 16.56
N SER A 833 8.87 31.75 15.31
CA SER A 833 9.82 31.72 14.19
C SER A 833 9.22 32.35 12.94
N ASN A 834 10.07 32.63 11.95
CA ASN A 834 9.65 33.28 10.69
C ASN A 834 9.24 32.28 9.60
N THR A 835 9.12 30.98 9.93
CA THR A 835 8.65 30.00 8.94
C THR A 835 7.18 30.26 8.61
N ASN A 836 6.88 30.22 7.31
CA ASN A 836 5.53 30.33 6.78
C ASN A 836 4.98 28.98 6.31
N GLU A 837 5.71 27.89 6.58
CA GLU A 837 5.28 26.54 6.29
C GLU A 837 4.00 26.18 7.05
N LYS A 838 3.14 25.42 6.40
CA LYS A 838 1.80 25.07 6.89
C LYS A 838 1.66 23.57 7.10
N MET A 839 0.81 23.22 8.06
CA MET A 839 0.30 21.85 8.18
C MET A 839 -0.71 21.55 7.07
N GLU A 840 -0.65 20.37 6.51
CA GLU A 840 -1.45 19.93 5.36
C GLU A 840 -2.37 18.75 5.72
N GLU A 841 -3.42 18.58 4.91
CA GLU A 841 -4.33 17.44 5.01
C GLU A 841 -3.58 16.13 4.79
N GLY A 842 -3.84 15.11 5.62
CA GLY A 842 -3.24 13.79 5.53
C GLY A 842 -1.90 13.64 6.25
N GLU A 843 -1.27 14.74 6.69
CA GLU A 843 -0.03 14.69 7.47
C GLU A 843 -0.28 14.19 8.91
N VAL A 844 0.78 13.61 9.49
CA VAL A 844 0.82 13.19 10.89
C VAL A 844 1.92 13.97 11.58
N TYR A 845 1.65 14.46 12.79
CA TYR A 845 2.60 15.27 13.55
C TYR A 845 2.77 14.72 14.95
N ALA A 846 4.01 14.71 15.42
CA ALA A 846 4.37 14.72 16.82
C ALA A 846 4.38 16.18 17.30
N ILE A 847 3.47 16.52 18.21
CA ILE A 847 3.47 17.82 18.89
C ILE A 847 4.06 17.61 20.27
N GLU A 848 5.35 17.90 20.37
CA GLU A 848 6.12 17.88 21.60
C GLU A 848 6.59 19.28 21.99
N THR A 849 6.67 19.52 23.29
CA THR A 849 7.27 20.75 23.83
C THR A 849 8.18 20.41 25.01
N PHE A 850 9.20 21.25 25.18
CA PHE A 850 10.20 21.07 26.22
C PHE A 850 10.38 22.38 26.99
N GLY A 851 10.11 22.33 28.29
CA GLY A 851 10.35 23.44 29.22
C GLY A 851 11.63 23.20 30.00
N SER A 852 12.40 24.26 30.26
CA SER A 852 13.65 24.21 31.02
C SER A 852 13.76 25.36 32.01
N THR A 853 14.33 25.08 33.18
CA THR A 853 14.77 26.10 34.15
C THR A 853 16.16 26.67 33.84
N GLY A 854 16.83 26.12 32.82
CA GLY A 854 18.20 26.47 32.43
C GLY A 854 18.30 27.58 31.39
N LYS A 855 19.10 27.33 30.34
CA LYS A 855 19.30 28.28 29.22
C LYS A 855 18.21 28.17 28.15
N GLY A 856 17.39 27.13 28.18
CA GLY A 856 16.42 26.85 27.13
C GLY A 856 17.12 26.53 25.81
N VAL A 857 18.24 25.81 25.88
CA VAL A 857 19.00 25.28 24.73
C VAL A 857 19.64 23.98 25.14
N VAL A 858 19.59 23.00 24.25
CA VAL A 858 20.31 21.73 24.43
C VAL A 858 21.55 21.65 23.57
N ARG A 859 22.51 20.85 24.02
CA ARG A 859 23.69 20.42 23.28
C ARG A 859 23.87 18.92 23.47
N ASP A 860 24.62 18.31 22.57
CA ASP A 860 25.02 16.92 22.71
C ASP A 860 25.92 16.74 23.94
N ASP A 861 25.64 15.71 24.73
CA ASP A 861 26.47 15.27 25.87
C ASP A 861 26.21 13.80 26.20
N MET A 862 27.01 13.23 27.09
CA MET A 862 26.93 11.84 27.55
C MET A 862 27.19 10.80 26.43
N GLU A 863 27.05 9.52 26.78
CA GLU A 863 27.27 8.43 25.83
C GLU A 863 26.06 8.25 24.90
N THR A 864 26.30 8.25 23.58
CA THR A 864 25.29 7.98 22.57
C THR A 864 24.70 6.56 22.70
N SER A 865 23.38 6.49 22.84
CA SER A 865 22.63 5.24 22.79
C SER A 865 21.68 5.11 21.60
N HIS A 866 21.19 6.21 21.02
CA HIS A 866 20.26 6.20 19.88
C HIS A 866 20.96 6.30 18.54
N TYR A 867 20.48 5.53 17.57
CA TYR A 867 20.99 5.49 16.20
C TYR A 867 19.81 5.27 15.24
N ALA A 868 19.87 5.81 14.02
CA ALA A 868 18.92 5.46 12.98
C ALA A 868 19.63 5.38 11.63
N LYS A 869 19.16 4.51 10.74
CA LYS A 869 19.66 4.49 9.36
C LYS A 869 19.15 5.73 8.62
N ILE A 870 20.03 6.40 7.89
CA ILE A 870 19.64 7.49 7.00
C ILE A 870 18.97 6.89 5.76
N ALA A 871 17.74 7.31 5.45
CA ALA A 871 16.95 6.76 4.35
C ALA A 871 17.69 6.86 3.00
N ASP A 872 18.26 8.03 2.71
CA ASP A 872 19.03 8.33 1.50
C ASP A 872 20.55 8.26 1.74
N ALA A 873 20.98 7.27 2.52
CA ALA A 873 22.39 7.08 2.84
C ALA A 873 23.28 6.98 1.58
N PRO A 874 24.49 7.56 1.60
CA PRO A 874 25.44 7.46 0.51
C PRO A 874 25.86 6.00 0.28
N LYS A 875 26.07 5.62 -0.99
CA LYS A 875 26.59 4.29 -1.34
C LYS A 875 28.10 4.22 -1.06
N VAL A 876 28.46 3.85 0.17
CA VAL A 876 29.85 3.70 0.62
C VAL A 876 30.27 2.23 0.64
N ALA A 877 31.40 1.92 0.01
CA ALA A 877 31.99 0.59 0.05
C ALA A 877 32.57 0.29 1.45
N LEU A 878 31.78 -0.36 2.30
CA LEU A 878 32.23 -0.79 3.62
C LEU A 878 33.37 -1.80 3.49
N ARG A 879 34.51 -1.54 4.15
CA ARG A 879 35.66 -2.47 4.19
C ARG A 879 35.70 -3.31 5.46
N VAL A 880 35.05 -2.84 6.52
CA VAL A 880 34.99 -3.51 7.82
C VAL A 880 33.88 -4.57 7.81
N ALA A 881 34.23 -5.84 8.06
CA ALA A 881 33.27 -6.96 8.03
C ALA A 881 32.15 -6.82 9.07
N SER A 882 32.48 -6.36 10.28
CA SER A 882 31.48 -6.11 11.34
C SER A 882 30.47 -5.02 10.93
N ALA A 883 30.89 -3.97 10.23
CA ALA A 883 29.99 -2.95 9.71
C ALA A 883 29.01 -3.50 8.67
N LYS A 884 29.48 -4.36 7.74
CA LYS A 884 28.61 -5.01 6.75
C LYS A 884 27.56 -5.91 7.41
N ASN A 885 27.98 -6.72 8.38
CA ASN A 885 27.08 -7.64 9.08
C ASN A 885 26.06 -6.86 9.90
N LEU A 886 26.50 -5.81 10.60
CA LEU A 886 25.62 -4.96 11.39
C LEU A 886 24.61 -4.21 10.51
N LEU A 887 25.04 -3.64 9.38
CA LEU A 887 24.13 -2.95 8.45
C LEU A 887 23.03 -3.88 7.93
N ARG A 888 23.36 -5.13 7.56
CA ARG A 888 22.33 -6.11 7.16
C ARG A 888 21.33 -6.37 8.29
N SER A 889 21.81 -6.47 9.53
CA SER A 889 20.91 -6.64 10.67
C SER A 889 20.02 -5.41 10.89
N ILE A 890 20.57 -4.20 10.73
CA ILE A 890 19.82 -2.95 10.84
C ILE A 890 18.75 -2.89 9.75
N ASP A 891 19.12 -3.15 8.49
CA ASP A 891 18.22 -3.13 7.34
C ASP A 891 17.02 -4.06 7.53
N LYS A 892 17.28 -5.25 8.09
CA LYS A 892 16.24 -6.26 8.25
C LYS A 892 15.37 -6.08 9.48
N ASN A 893 15.88 -5.53 10.57
CA ASN A 893 15.13 -5.45 11.83
C ASN A 893 14.56 -4.07 12.12
N PHE A 894 15.22 -3.01 11.66
CA PHE A 894 14.83 -1.63 11.94
C PHE A 894 14.49 -0.87 10.66
N GLY A 895 15.11 -1.20 9.52
CA GLY A 895 14.98 -0.39 8.32
C GLY A 895 15.48 1.03 8.61
N THR A 896 14.58 2.01 8.57
CA THR A 896 14.84 3.42 8.93
C THR A 896 14.33 3.80 10.33
N LEU A 897 13.70 2.88 11.07
CA LEU A 897 13.30 3.11 12.45
C LEU A 897 14.54 3.31 13.34
N PRO A 898 14.51 4.23 14.31
CA PRO A 898 15.57 4.34 15.30
C PRO A 898 15.72 3.07 16.16
N PHE A 899 16.95 2.77 16.54
CA PHE A 899 17.32 1.66 17.42
C PHE A 899 18.36 2.13 18.45
N CYS A 900 18.61 1.30 19.47
CA CYS A 900 19.66 1.54 20.44
C CYS A 900 20.59 0.33 20.59
N ARG A 901 21.71 0.52 21.30
CA ARG A 901 22.70 -0.53 21.56
C ARG A 901 22.08 -1.77 22.23
N ARG A 902 21.17 -1.57 23.21
CA ARG A 902 20.45 -2.69 23.86
C ARG A 902 19.66 -3.54 22.87
N TYR A 903 19.18 -2.97 21.76
CA TYR A 903 18.41 -3.74 20.77
C TYR A 903 19.35 -4.61 19.94
N LEU A 904 20.56 -4.12 19.66
CA LEU A 904 21.60 -4.93 19.03
C LEU A 904 22.06 -6.06 19.97
N ASP A 905 22.26 -5.75 21.27
CA ASP A 905 22.58 -6.75 22.29
C ASP A 905 21.50 -7.85 22.35
N ARG A 906 20.22 -7.43 22.33
CA ARG A 906 19.06 -8.32 22.36
C ARG A 906 18.98 -9.25 21.14
N LEU A 907 19.42 -8.77 19.97
CA LEU A 907 19.53 -9.56 18.74
C LEU A 907 20.77 -10.48 18.73
N GLY A 908 21.57 -10.48 19.79
CA GLY A 908 22.76 -11.31 19.93
C GLY A 908 24.01 -10.75 19.25
N HIS A 909 24.03 -9.45 18.90
CA HIS A 909 25.27 -8.84 18.41
C HIS A 909 26.24 -8.62 19.56
N GLU A 910 27.48 -9.04 19.37
CA GLU A 910 28.60 -8.79 20.28
C GLU A 910 29.68 -7.96 19.60
N LYS A 911 30.45 -7.18 20.38
CA LYS A 911 31.64 -6.43 19.90
C LYS A 911 31.37 -5.56 18.65
N TYR A 912 30.13 -5.07 18.50
CA TYR A 912 29.67 -4.39 17.29
C TYR A 912 30.03 -2.90 17.22
N LEU A 913 30.54 -2.30 18.30
CA LEU A 913 30.83 -0.85 18.37
C LEU A 913 31.76 -0.35 17.27
N LEU A 914 32.79 -1.14 16.89
CA LEU A 914 33.65 -0.79 15.76
C LEU A 914 32.86 -0.74 14.43
N GLY A 915 31.95 -1.70 14.24
CA GLY A 915 31.09 -1.74 13.06
C GLY A 915 30.11 -0.57 13.05
N LEU A 916 29.46 -0.30 14.17
CA LEU A 916 28.52 0.81 14.34
C LEU A 916 29.18 2.17 14.09
N ASN A 917 30.35 2.42 14.70
CA ASN A 917 31.11 3.65 14.48
C ASN A 917 31.52 3.82 13.02
N ASN A 918 31.86 2.72 12.33
CA ASN A 918 32.17 2.79 10.90
C ASN A 918 30.95 3.14 10.04
N LEU A 919 29.76 2.66 10.40
CA LEU A 919 28.51 3.04 9.73
C LEU A 919 28.18 4.52 9.94
N VAL A 920 28.40 5.03 11.15
CA VAL A 920 28.23 6.46 11.48
C VAL A 920 29.19 7.33 10.69
N GLN A 921 30.50 7.03 10.73
CA GLN A 921 31.51 7.77 9.96
C GLN A 921 31.31 7.71 8.45
N SER A 922 30.64 6.66 7.95
CA SER A 922 30.32 6.52 6.53
C SER A 922 29.04 7.26 6.13
N GLY A 923 28.34 7.90 7.06
CA GLY A 923 27.07 8.60 6.82
C GLY A 923 25.91 7.66 6.51
N ILE A 924 26.00 6.37 6.85
CA ILE A 924 24.93 5.39 6.60
C ILE A 924 23.94 5.36 7.77
N VAL A 925 24.47 5.49 8.98
CA VAL A 925 23.72 5.56 10.23
C VAL A 925 23.99 6.93 10.85
N GLN A 926 22.97 7.59 11.35
CA GLN A 926 23.10 8.79 12.16
C GLN A 926 23.10 8.38 13.63
N ASP A 927 24.03 8.92 14.41
CA ASP A 927 23.99 8.89 15.86
C ASP A 927 23.17 10.07 16.41
N TYR A 928 22.39 9.79 17.45
CA TYR A 928 21.56 10.77 18.15
C TYR A 928 22.00 10.79 19.62
N PRO A 929 23.01 11.59 19.98
CA PRO A 929 23.46 11.69 21.36
C PRO A 929 22.37 12.33 22.26
N PRO A 930 22.42 12.08 23.58
CA PRO A 930 21.58 12.77 24.53
C PRO A 930 21.69 14.30 24.45
N LEU A 931 20.54 14.97 24.51
CA LEU A 931 20.43 16.41 24.35
C LEU A 931 20.23 17.08 25.72
N VAL A 932 21.23 17.84 26.19
CA VAL A 932 21.26 18.38 27.56
C VAL A 932 21.31 19.90 27.60
N ASP A 933 20.56 20.50 28.52
CA ASP A 933 20.74 21.89 28.96
C ASP A 933 21.89 21.96 30.01
N ILE A 934 22.11 23.12 30.61
CA ILE A 934 23.15 23.34 31.60
C ILE A 934 22.95 22.44 32.83
N LYS A 935 24.04 21.85 33.30
CA LYS A 935 24.02 21.00 34.50
C LYS A 935 23.39 21.75 35.68
N GLY A 936 22.47 21.07 36.36
CA GLY A 936 21.72 21.62 37.50
C GLY A 936 20.37 22.24 37.13
N SER A 937 20.05 22.38 35.84
CA SER A 937 18.68 22.69 35.42
C SER A 937 17.79 21.44 35.43
N TYR A 938 16.49 21.67 35.28
CA TYR A 938 15.47 20.65 35.14
C TYR A 938 14.70 20.89 33.85
N THR A 939 14.45 19.82 33.10
CA THR A 939 13.64 19.86 31.88
C THR A 939 12.47 18.89 31.98
N ALA A 940 11.32 19.27 31.43
CA ALA A 940 10.13 18.42 31.28
C ALA A 940 9.67 18.41 29.81
N GLN A 941 8.97 17.34 29.42
CA GLN A 941 8.40 17.07 28.09
C GLN A 941 6.97 16.51 28.21
N TYR A 942 6.10 16.91 27.30
CA TYR A 942 4.84 16.25 26.99
C TYR A 942 4.63 16.22 25.48
N GLU A 943 4.02 15.16 24.98
CA GLU A 943 3.88 14.97 23.55
C GLU A 943 2.67 14.14 23.14
N HIS A 944 2.06 14.53 22.02
CA HIS A 944 1.05 13.73 21.33
C HIS A 944 1.30 13.63 19.83
N THR A 945 1.11 12.42 19.30
CA THR A 945 0.80 12.22 17.87
C THR A 945 -0.61 12.73 17.55
N ILE A 946 -0.73 13.51 16.48
CA ILE A 946 -1.99 13.99 15.92
C ILE A 946 -2.09 13.66 14.42
N LEU A 947 -3.29 13.29 13.97
CA LEU A 947 -3.60 13.02 12.56
C LEU A 947 -4.39 14.20 11.97
N MET A 948 -3.90 14.79 10.88
CA MET A 948 -4.62 15.81 10.10
C MET A 948 -5.60 15.16 9.14
N ARG A 949 -6.64 14.50 9.66
CA ARG A 949 -7.63 13.82 8.81
C ARG A 949 -8.44 14.83 7.98
N PRO A 950 -9.04 14.41 6.86
CA PRO A 950 -9.74 15.32 5.96
C PRO A 950 -10.89 16.12 6.60
N ASN A 951 -11.63 15.49 7.51
CA ASN A 951 -12.83 16.03 8.16
C ASN A 951 -12.60 16.51 9.60
N VAL A 952 -11.62 15.95 10.31
CA VAL A 952 -11.38 16.20 11.74
C VAL A 952 -9.88 16.13 12.05
N LYS A 953 -9.44 16.71 13.16
CA LYS A 953 -8.11 16.43 13.72
C LYS A 953 -8.27 15.36 14.80
N GLU A 954 -7.52 14.26 14.73
CA GLU A 954 -7.55 13.23 15.77
C GLU A 954 -6.25 13.29 16.59
N VAL A 955 -6.34 13.61 17.88
CA VAL A 955 -5.24 13.46 18.85
C VAL A 955 -5.18 11.99 19.25
N ILE A 956 -4.57 11.19 18.38
CA ILE A 956 -4.73 9.73 18.41
C ILE A 956 -4.13 9.08 19.64
N SER A 957 -3.08 9.69 20.20
CA SER A 957 -2.39 9.24 21.41
C SER A 957 -3.01 9.74 22.72
N ARG A 958 -4.05 10.59 22.68
CA ARG A 958 -4.73 11.11 23.88
C ARG A 958 -5.25 9.96 24.74
N GLY A 959 -5.13 10.09 26.06
CA GLY A 959 -5.65 9.15 27.06
C GLY A 959 -6.36 9.84 28.21
N ASP A 960 -6.72 9.08 29.24
CA ASP A 960 -7.30 9.61 30.49
C ASP A 960 -6.26 10.28 31.40
N ASP A 961 -4.98 10.15 31.07
CA ASP A 961 -3.82 10.58 31.84
C ASP A 961 -3.26 11.95 31.43
N TYR A 962 -3.09 12.22 30.12
CA TYR A 962 -2.65 13.52 29.63
C TYR A 962 -3.14 13.89 28.24
#